data_AF-A0A1Y2VA05-F1
#
_entry.id   AF-A0A1Y2VA05-F1
#
_cell.length_a   1.000
_cell.length_b   1.000
_cell.length_c   1.000
_cell.angle_alpha   90.00
_cell.angle_beta   90.00
_cell.angle_gamma   90.00
#
_symmetry.space_group_name_H-M   'P 1'
#
loop_
_entity.id
_entity.type
_entity.pdbx_description
1 polymer ?
#
loop_
_entity_poly.entity_id
_entity_poly.type
_entity_poly.pdbx_seq_one_letter_code
_entity_poly.pdbx_strand_id
1 'polypeptide(L)'
;MSDSGHHSWAPQSPISPSQNPNSNGDNNPPDSNSDGGNGDNNPPNSNNDDDNDLMDTRSDGSNDLMDISSDGDNVLIKDPNDIFADDPNEEDDNPDNPPVCVTGSEEDVDTICIGVLHRNGLPAHEPEGLEIPDERDSEFGDEQQVDWDAVISQFTVHPNYDPQRGGYENGVIGYNFADIFAASCRTNGHDLRTISDNHMDVAYNRIMQCLAHWPNQTHVDQVCTSFSFRLSSHREELHKLETKSLERAVDPNYVQVIGLADRYRAWTAVQDYRLSGIGFDSMTVDRYDIPPEREGQIPMHEYQWFAAEVVSPVLAAESETTAKTIENACRVLRSNFRIHKPMEYSTGLHVHLGHRHGWNLLQLKKFVTLWLLIERVLIRIHRKDRESDHLGFLMANFGEDTKLAQALWHPLPHVRQKVASCLPRESPWTRARNEAETQRHVPSAHLTDRQREFLRHVWCYTSIDGLAEAMEGGYNEERGVYMRAAVRLRVSGHKKTDTPNSRDDAEGRNSQTLEVRTMHGTLDADHINYWISILRRILYFVRRASTEEFSVMIPIICLAVTQPDHLHLKQLLQILQVPNVTRRYFFLPHNRDRDPNTGEEWFMYPDKDRVDWNQPFMVDTHGSTHGVEYDDLVNDPNYFPG
;
A
#
# COMPACT_ATOMS: atom_id res chain seq x y z
N MET A 1 -25.66 70.33 -28.46
CA MET A 1 -24.22 70.03 -28.37
C MET A 1 -24.14 68.52 -28.16
N SER A 2 -24.31 67.74 -29.24
CA SER A 2 -23.25 67.31 -30.18
C SER A 2 -22.41 66.20 -29.53
N ASP A 3 -22.75 64.93 -29.75
CA ASP A 3 -22.40 64.06 -30.91
C ASP A 3 -21.15 63.22 -30.57
N SER A 4 -20.91 61.99 -31.04
CA SER A 4 -21.67 60.93 -31.75
C SER A 4 -20.73 59.68 -31.77
N GLY A 5 -21.12 58.42 -32.03
CA GLY A 5 -22.43 57.78 -32.27
C GLY A 5 -22.32 56.22 -32.25
N HIS A 6 -23.44 55.53 -32.52
CA HIS A 6 -23.66 54.39 -33.45
C HIS A 6 -22.53 53.35 -33.76
N HIS A 7 -22.70 52.07 -34.13
CA HIS A 7 -23.78 51.05 -34.26
C HIS A 7 -23.10 49.70 -34.71
N SER A 8 -23.66 48.47 -34.71
CA SER A 8 -24.96 47.87 -34.27
C SER A 8 -24.82 46.32 -34.14
N TRP A 9 -25.94 45.57 -34.08
CA TRP A 9 -26.07 44.10 -33.94
C TRP A 9 -25.70 43.24 -35.19
N ALA A 10 -25.26 41.98 -34.92
CA ALA A 10 -25.51 40.65 -35.56
C ALA A 10 -26.00 40.52 -37.03
N PRO A 11 -25.62 39.47 -37.84
CA PRO A 11 -25.91 38.04 -37.53
C PRO A 11 -24.89 36.97 -38.07
N GLN A 12 -25.35 35.71 -38.20
CA GLN A 12 -24.59 34.44 -38.26
C GLN A 12 -24.16 33.89 -39.65
N SER A 13 -23.14 33.01 -39.65
CA SER A 13 -22.90 31.84 -40.54
C SER A 13 -22.49 32.07 -42.02
N PRO A 14 -22.05 31.02 -42.78
CA PRO A 14 -20.90 30.11 -42.51
C PRO A 14 -20.03 29.82 -43.77
N ILE A 15 -18.71 29.52 -43.66
CA ILE A 15 -17.92 29.02 -44.82
C ILE A 15 -16.93 27.88 -44.45
N SER A 16 -16.90 26.91 -45.37
CA SER A 16 -16.23 25.60 -45.50
C SER A 16 -14.68 25.50 -45.34
N PRO A 17 -14.13 24.27 -45.17
CA PRO A 17 -12.69 23.99 -45.06
C PRO A 17 -11.95 23.87 -46.41
N SER A 18 -10.62 23.91 -46.36
CA SER A 18 -9.72 23.87 -47.52
C SER A 18 -9.25 22.46 -47.93
N GLN A 19 -9.42 22.19 -49.22
CA GLN A 19 -8.70 21.27 -50.13
C GLN A 19 -7.14 21.32 -49.95
N ASN A 20 -6.27 20.38 -50.36
CA ASN A 20 -6.22 18.98 -50.91
C ASN A 20 -4.67 18.63 -50.99
N PRO A 21 -4.07 17.65 -51.76
CA PRO A 21 -4.59 16.53 -52.57
C PRO A 21 -3.81 15.17 -52.53
N ASN A 22 -4.34 14.20 -53.31
CA ASN A 22 -3.68 13.05 -53.98
C ASN A 22 -3.32 11.78 -53.14
N SER A 23 -3.49 10.54 -53.66
CA SER A 23 -4.05 10.10 -54.96
C SER A 23 -4.40 8.60 -55.05
N ASN A 24 -5.48 8.31 -55.79
CA ASN A 24 -5.77 7.16 -56.68
C ASN A 24 -5.79 5.70 -56.15
N GLY A 25 -6.86 4.96 -56.53
CA GLY A 25 -6.92 3.51 -56.40
C GLY A 25 -8.31 2.88 -56.66
N ASP A 26 -8.99 3.23 -57.75
CA ASP A 26 -10.31 2.66 -58.09
C ASP A 26 -10.24 1.15 -58.39
N ASN A 27 -11.24 0.37 -57.93
CA ASN A 27 -12.19 -0.32 -58.80
C ASN A 27 -13.27 -1.12 -58.04
N ASN A 28 -14.49 -1.02 -58.54
CA ASN A 28 -15.74 -1.69 -58.15
C ASN A 28 -16.55 -1.83 -59.48
N PRO A 29 -17.74 -2.46 -59.58
CA PRO A 29 -18.46 -3.43 -58.74
C PRO A 29 -18.95 -4.61 -59.68
N PRO A 30 -20.18 -5.20 -59.69
CA PRO A 30 -21.29 -5.21 -58.72
C PRO A 30 -22.02 -6.58 -58.49
N ASP A 31 -23.03 -6.53 -57.62
CA ASP A 31 -24.28 -7.36 -57.62
C ASP A 31 -24.20 -8.88 -57.34
N SER A 32 -25.17 -9.56 -56.69
CA SER A 32 -26.37 -9.11 -55.94
C SER A 32 -27.00 -10.28 -55.14
N ASN A 33 -27.86 -9.95 -54.17
CA ASN A 33 -29.08 -10.66 -53.73
C ASN A 33 -29.15 -12.19 -53.45
N SER A 34 -29.49 -12.47 -52.18
CA SER A 34 -30.65 -13.27 -51.68
C SER A 34 -30.77 -14.79 -51.88
N ASP A 35 -31.11 -15.42 -50.75
CA ASP A 35 -32.05 -16.53 -50.53
C ASP A 35 -31.77 -17.95 -51.06
N GLY A 36 -31.62 -18.87 -50.09
CA GLY A 36 -32.45 -20.07 -50.03
C GLY A 36 -31.77 -21.41 -50.36
N GLY A 37 -31.81 -22.36 -49.42
CA GLY A 37 -31.48 -23.76 -49.71
C GLY A 37 -31.20 -24.62 -48.47
N ASN A 38 -32.20 -25.41 -48.05
CA ASN A 38 -32.00 -26.53 -47.13
C ASN A 38 -31.02 -27.56 -47.71
N GLY A 39 -30.31 -28.27 -46.84
CA GLY A 39 -29.48 -29.41 -47.23
C GLY A 39 -28.97 -30.21 -46.03
N ASP A 40 -29.83 -31.06 -45.45
CA ASP A 40 -29.41 -32.09 -44.49
C ASP A 40 -28.35 -33.01 -45.14
N ASN A 41 -27.30 -33.38 -44.39
CA ASN A 41 -26.82 -34.77 -44.34
C ASN A 41 -25.82 -35.00 -43.18
N ASN A 42 -25.77 -36.25 -42.73
CA ASN A 42 -25.23 -36.70 -41.44
C ASN A 42 -23.74 -37.14 -41.51
N PRO A 43 -23.09 -37.48 -40.36
CA PRO A 43 -21.62 -37.63 -40.19
C PRO A 43 -21.16 -39.10 -40.41
N PRO A 44 -20.02 -39.65 -39.91
CA PRO A 44 -18.90 -39.10 -39.10
C PRO A 44 -17.48 -39.55 -39.59
N ASN A 45 -16.49 -39.57 -38.68
CA ASN A 45 -15.10 -40.07 -38.79
C ASN A 45 -14.12 -39.17 -39.59
N SER A 46 -12.82 -39.10 -39.26
CA SER A 46 -12.05 -39.60 -38.10
C SER A 46 -10.60 -39.06 -38.14
N ASN A 47 -9.93 -39.04 -36.97
CA ASN A 47 -8.48 -39.14 -36.77
C ASN A 47 -7.57 -37.94 -37.15
N ASN A 48 -6.69 -37.61 -36.16
CA ASN A 48 -5.25 -37.34 -36.30
C ASN A 48 -4.81 -36.03 -37.02
N ASP A 49 -3.76 -35.31 -36.60
CA ASP A 49 -2.85 -35.38 -35.42
C ASP A 49 -2.30 -33.94 -35.16
N ASP A 50 -1.29 -33.84 -34.27
CA ASP A 50 -0.27 -32.78 -34.15
C ASP A 50 -0.54 -31.52 -33.28
N ASP A 51 -0.02 -31.62 -32.05
CA ASP A 51 0.97 -30.71 -31.44
C ASP A 51 0.62 -29.24 -31.12
N ASN A 52 0.54 -28.94 -29.81
CA ASN A 52 1.68 -28.34 -29.09
C ASN A 52 1.47 -28.39 -27.56
N ASP A 53 2.24 -29.27 -26.90
CA ASP A 53 2.49 -29.25 -25.44
C ASP A 53 3.61 -28.25 -25.08
N LEU A 54 3.89 -28.13 -23.76
CA LEU A 54 5.00 -27.42 -23.04
C LEU A 54 4.50 -26.17 -22.28
N MET A 55 4.74 -26.00 -20.96
CA MET A 55 5.33 -26.85 -19.92
C MET A 55 4.69 -26.48 -18.57
N ASP A 56 4.32 -27.46 -17.76
CA ASP A 56 3.99 -27.29 -16.35
C ASP A 56 4.95 -28.18 -15.54
N THR A 57 5.97 -27.59 -14.90
CA THR A 57 7.02 -28.34 -14.20
C THR A 57 6.79 -28.35 -12.69
N ARG A 58 5.96 -29.30 -12.24
CA ARG A 58 6.08 -29.81 -10.87
C ARG A 58 7.28 -30.74 -10.78
N SER A 59 8.04 -30.60 -9.70
CA SER A 59 9.12 -31.51 -9.32
C SER A 59 8.91 -31.93 -7.87
N ASP A 60 8.61 -33.20 -7.71
CA ASP A 60 8.47 -33.90 -6.43
C ASP A 60 9.74 -34.71 -6.16
N GLY A 61 10.22 -34.68 -4.91
CA GLY A 61 11.58 -35.15 -4.56
C GLY A 61 11.79 -35.33 -3.05
N SER A 62 11.15 -36.37 -2.53
CA SER A 62 11.45 -37.12 -1.29
C SER A 62 12.72 -36.77 -0.49
N ASN A 63 12.60 -36.73 0.85
CA ASN A 63 13.50 -37.48 1.72
C ASN A 63 12.82 -37.87 3.05
N ASP A 64 13.08 -39.10 3.48
CA ASP A 64 12.55 -39.74 4.70
C ASP A 64 13.42 -39.47 5.95
N LEU A 65 12.94 -39.99 7.09
CA LEU A 65 13.69 -40.43 8.29
C LEU A 65 14.27 -39.37 9.25
N MET A 66 13.63 -39.25 10.42
CA MET A 66 14.04 -39.98 11.64
C MET A 66 13.14 -39.63 12.84
N ASP A 67 12.49 -40.64 13.43
CA ASP A 67 11.97 -40.55 14.81
C ASP A 67 13.13 -40.56 15.81
N ILE A 68 13.19 -39.57 16.70
CA ILE A 68 13.97 -39.67 17.94
C ILE A 68 13.09 -39.20 19.11
N SER A 69 12.74 -40.14 19.98
CA SER A 69 12.11 -39.90 21.27
C SER A 69 13.03 -39.11 22.21
N SER A 70 12.47 -38.13 22.93
CA SER A 70 13.01 -37.74 24.24
C SER A 70 11.86 -37.39 25.19
N ASP A 71 11.89 -38.00 26.37
CA ASP A 71 10.89 -37.86 27.43
C ASP A 71 11.12 -36.60 28.29
N GLY A 72 10.04 -36.13 28.95
CA GLY A 72 10.10 -35.24 30.13
C GLY A 72 10.37 -33.76 29.83
N ASP A 73 9.52 -32.81 30.17
CA ASP A 73 8.83 -32.68 31.45
C ASP A 73 7.44 -32.02 31.37
N ASN A 74 6.57 -32.42 32.29
CA ASN A 74 5.21 -31.88 32.41
C ASN A 74 5.19 -30.57 33.23
N VAL A 75 4.63 -29.50 32.67
CA VAL A 75 4.08 -28.37 33.46
C VAL A 75 2.61 -28.19 33.13
N LEU A 76 1.76 -28.66 34.05
CA LEU A 76 0.32 -28.45 34.02
C LEU A 76 -0.02 -26.97 34.25
N ILE A 77 -0.57 -26.30 33.23
CA ILE A 77 -1.42 -25.12 33.41
C ILE A 77 -2.83 -25.50 32.97
N LYS A 78 -3.79 -25.33 33.88
CA LYS A 78 -5.18 -25.77 33.71
C LYS A 78 -5.96 -24.82 32.81
N ASP A 79 -6.82 -25.40 31.99
CA ASP A 79 -7.85 -24.73 31.20
C ASP A 79 -8.92 -24.10 32.14
N PRO A 80 -9.23 -22.78 32.01
CA PRO A 80 -10.28 -22.12 32.78
C PRO A 80 -11.55 -21.90 31.92
N ASN A 81 -12.17 -22.98 31.43
CA ASN A 81 -13.42 -22.94 30.66
C ASN A 81 -14.52 -23.88 31.21
N ASP A 82 -14.57 -24.01 32.54
CA ASP A 82 -15.72 -24.59 33.25
C ASP A 82 -16.26 -23.58 34.28
N ILE A 83 -17.54 -23.74 34.64
CA ILE A 83 -18.29 -22.97 35.65
C ILE A 83 -18.83 -21.59 35.18
N PHE A 84 -19.88 -21.60 34.35
CA PHE A 84 -21.26 -21.33 34.82
C PHE A 84 -22.27 -21.30 33.65
N ALA A 85 -23.30 -22.14 33.76
CA ALA A 85 -24.60 -21.97 33.12
C ALA A 85 -25.65 -21.82 34.25
N ASP A 86 -26.87 -21.41 33.86
CA ASP A 86 -28.05 -20.99 34.66
C ASP A 86 -28.18 -19.45 34.70
N ASP A 87 -29.33 -18.81 34.50
CA ASP A 87 -30.66 -19.10 33.93
C ASP A 87 -31.37 -17.72 33.94
N PRO A 88 -32.02 -17.20 32.87
CA PRO A 88 -32.48 -15.82 32.87
C PRO A 88 -33.96 -15.69 33.28
N ASN A 89 -34.23 -15.34 34.54
CA ASN A 89 -35.45 -14.64 34.98
C ASN A 89 -35.36 -14.24 36.47
N GLU A 90 -35.19 -12.94 36.76
CA GLU A 90 -35.91 -12.28 37.86
C GLU A 90 -35.87 -10.75 37.64
N GLU A 91 -37.06 -10.15 37.57
CA GLU A 91 -37.24 -8.70 37.65
C GLU A 91 -37.22 -8.31 39.14
N ASP A 92 -36.51 -7.25 39.52
CA ASP A 92 -36.87 -6.52 40.74
C ASP A 92 -36.43 -5.05 40.65
N ASP A 93 -37.40 -4.15 40.75
CA ASP A 93 -37.21 -2.70 40.81
C ASP A 93 -36.76 -2.29 42.23
N ASN A 94 -35.65 -1.55 42.36
CA ASN A 94 -35.44 -0.73 43.55
C ASN A 94 -34.65 0.57 43.27
N PRO A 95 -35.32 1.74 43.22
CA PRO A 95 -34.69 3.01 42.86
C PRO A 95 -34.33 3.85 44.10
N ASP A 96 -33.30 3.47 44.86
CA ASP A 96 -32.80 4.30 45.98
C ASP A 96 -31.28 4.13 46.21
N ASN A 97 -30.46 4.93 45.50
CA ASN A 97 -29.13 5.35 45.97
C ASN A 97 -28.60 6.55 45.17
N PRO A 98 -28.40 7.73 45.79
CA PRO A 98 -27.81 8.88 45.10
C PRO A 98 -26.27 8.76 44.98
N PRO A 99 -25.65 9.28 43.91
CA PRO A 99 -24.20 9.24 43.75
C PRO A 99 -23.49 10.19 44.70
N VAL A 100 -22.44 9.70 45.38
CA VAL A 100 -21.56 10.50 46.23
C VAL A 100 -20.62 11.33 45.35
N CYS A 101 -20.77 12.66 45.39
CA CYS A 101 -19.81 13.57 44.80
C CYS A 101 -18.50 13.58 45.60
N VAL A 102 -17.38 13.27 44.95
CA VAL A 102 -16.03 13.54 45.49
C VAL A 102 -15.43 14.70 44.70
N THR A 103 -15.37 15.87 45.32
CA THR A 103 -14.64 17.03 44.82
C THR A 103 -13.16 16.90 45.20
N GLY A 104 -12.31 16.57 44.23
CA GLY A 104 -10.85 16.64 44.37
C GLY A 104 -10.33 17.96 43.79
N SER A 105 -9.56 18.70 44.57
CA SER A 105 -8.96 19.98 44.20
C SER A 105 -7.70 19.79 43.34
N GLU A 106 -7.61 20.51 42.22
CA GLU A 106 -6.35 20.75 41.52
C GLU A 106 -5.69 22.02 42.08
N GLU A 107 -4.50 21.89 42.67
CA GLU A 107 -3.55 23.00 42.80
C GLU A 107 -2.11 22.47 42.98
N ASP A 108 -1.19 23.10 42.25
CA ASP A 108 0.27 23.22 42.42
C ASP A 108 1.32 22.15 41.98
N VAL A 109 2.35 22.72 41.33
CA VAL A 109 3.72 22.28 40.95
C VAL A 109 3.91 21.04 40.03
N ASP A 110 4.85 21.03 39.07
CA ASP A 110 6.04 21.90 38.88
C ASP A 110 6.25 22.41 37.44
N THR A 111 6.81 23.61 37.31
CA THR A 111 7.22 24.22 36.01
C THR A 111 8.71 24.01 35.77
N ILE A 112 9.10 23.21 34.78
CA ILE A 112 10.51 23.07 34.38
C ILE A 112 10.81 24.01 33.20
N CYS A 113 11.45 25.14 33.50
CA CYS A 113 12.02 26.03 32.50
C CYS A 113 13.29 25.41 31.89
N ILE A 114 13.30 25.17 30.57
CA ILE A 114 14.55 24.90 29.83
C ILE A 114 15.00 26.21 29.17
N GLY A 115 16.24 26.59 29.43
CA GLY A 115 16.75 27.93 29.13
C GLY A 115 17.02 28.19 27.64
N VAL A 116 16.49 29.30 27.14
CA VAL A 116 16.86 29.87 25.83
C VAL A 116 18.28 30.44 25.92
N LEU A 117 19.23 29.81 25.24
CA LEU A 117 20.57 30.37 25.05
C LEU A 117 20.57 31.34 23.87
N HIS A 118 20.47 32.63 24.17
CA HIS A 118 20.78 33.69 23.19
C HIS A 118 22.23 33.56 22.69
N ARG A 119 22.42 33.53 21.36
CA ARG A 119 23.68 33.92 20.73
C ARG A 119 23.50 35.27 20.05
N ASN A 120 24.30 36.25 20.48
CA ASN A 120 24.36 37.58 19.87
C ASN A 120 25.04 37.52 18.51
N GLY A 121 24.62 38.41 17.60
CA GLY A 121 25.03 38.37 16.20
C GLY A 121 26.44 38.88 15.91
N LEU A 122 26.91 38.53 14.71
CA LEU A 122 28.02 39.14 13.97
C LEU A 122 27.55 39.39 12.52
N PRO A 123 28.13 40.36 11.80
CA PRO A 123 27.58 40.88 10.56
C PRO A 123 27.81 39.94 9.36
N ALA A 124 26.94 40.07 8.35
CA ALA A 124 27.08 39.38 7.08
C ALA A 124 28.39 39.76 6.37
N HIS A 125 29.18 38.74 6.01
CA HIS A 125 30.20 38.82 4.99
C HIS A 125 29.68 38.09 3.74
N GLU A 126 29.88 38.69 2.57
CA GLU A 126 29.57 38.07 1.29
C GLU A 126 30.49 36.85 1.06
N PRO A 127 29.97 35.71 0.56
CA PRO A 127 30.80 34.56 0.22
C PRO A 127 31.46 34.77 -1.15
N GLU A 128 32.69 35.29 -1.15
CA GLU A 128 33.59 35.10 -2.29
C GLU A 128 34.02 33.63 -2.38
N GLY A 129 33.80 32.99 -3.54
CA GLY A 129 34.52 31.78 -3.95
C GLY A 129 34.32 30.53 -3.08
N LEU A 130 33.13 29.92 -3.12
CA LEU A 130 32.99 28.51 -2.75
C LEU A 130 33.57 27.64 -3.87
N GLU A 131 34.65 26.91 -3.55
CA GLU A 131 35.16 25.84 -4.40
C GLU A 131 34.11 24.72 -4.51
N ILE A 132 34.00 24.12 -5.70
CA ILE A 132 33.08 23.00 -5.95
C ILE A 132 33.54 21.81 -5.11
N PRO A 133 32.70 21.23 -4.24
CA PRO A 133 33.05 20.03 -3.49
C PRO A 133 33.41 18.87 -4.43
N ASP A 134 34.49 18.15 -4.15
CA ASP A 134 34.86 16.92 -4.86
C ASP A 134 33.75 15.87 -4.63
N GLU A 135 33.21 15.28 -5.70
CA GLU A 135 31.99 14.43 -5.70
C GLU A 135 32.19 13.05 -5.03
N ARG A 136 33.08 12.95 -4.04
CA ARG A 136 33.52 11.70 -3.41
C ARG A 136 33.27 11.60 -1.91
N ASP A 137 32.84 12.68 -1.26
CA ASP A 137 32.37 12.63 0.13
C ASP A 137 30.86 12.38 0.17
N SER A 138 30.47 11.10 0.21
CA SER A 138 29.11 10.69 0.53
C SER A 138 28.76 11.12 1.96
N GLU A 139 27.76 12.00 2.13
CA GLU A 139 27.31 12.45 3.46
C GLU A 139 26.61 11.34 4.27
N PHE A 140 26.18 10.25 3.60
CA PHE A 140 25.90 9.01 4.28
C PHE A 140 27.23 8.40 4.71
N GLY A 141 27.54 8.49 6.00
CA GLY A 141 28.72 7.85 6.56
C GLY A 141 28.64 6.35 6.28
N ASP A 142 29.42 5.90 5.29
CA ASP A 142 29.39 4.52 4.81
C ASP A 142 29.50 3.58 6.01
N GLU A 143 28.50 2.69 6.18
CA GLU A 143 28.71 1.47 6.95
C GLU A 143 29.82 0.70 6.23
N GLN A 144 31.05 0.90 6.69
CA GLN A 144 32.27 0.71 5.92
C GLN A 144 32.27 -0.69 5.30
N GLN A 145 31.93 -0.74 4.00
CA GLN A 145 31.56 -2.00 3.36
C GLN A 145 32.73 -2.97 3.51
N VAL A 146 32.46 -4.14 4.09
CA VAL A 146 33.51 -5.10 4.44
C VAL A 146 34.29 -5.44 3.17
N ASP A 147 35.57 -5.06 3.16
CA ASP A 147 36.52 -5.42 2.11
C ASP A 147 36.79 -6.93 2.21
N TRP A 148 35.89 -7.70 1.61
CA TRP A 148 35.91 -9.15 1.65
C TRP A 148 37.16 -9.70 0.98
N ASP A 149 37.70 -9.05 -0.05
CA ASP A 149 38.95 -9.45 -0.68
C ASP A 149 40.13 -9.30 0.30
N ALA A 150 40.20 -8.20 1.07
CA ALA A 150 41.17 -8.05 2.14
C ALA A 150 40.97 -9.09 3.26
N VAL A 151 39.74 -9.30 3.74
CA VAL A 151 39.43 -10.29 4.79
C VAL A 151 39.80 -11.71 4.37
N ILE A 152 39.45 -12.10 3.13
CA ILE A 152 39.77 -13.41 2.56
C ILE A 152 41.28 -13.54 2.34
N SER A 153 41.95 -12.53 1.79
CA SER A 153 43.40 -12.61 1.52
C SER A 153 44.24 -12.78 2.80
N GLN A 154 43.77 -12.28 3.95
CA GLN A 154 44.41 -12.48 5.24
C GLN A 154 44.20 -13.89 5.80
N PHE A 155 43.14 -14.60 5.39
CA PHE A 155 42.91 -15.96 5.83
C PHE A 155 44.01 -16.91 5.33
N THR A 156 44.52 -17.74 6.24
CA THR A 156 45.59 -18.70 5.97
C THR A 156 45.37 -19.97 6.78
N VAL A 157 45.65 -21.12 6.16
CA VAL A 157 45.57 -22.45 6.77
C VAL A 157 46.79 -23.28 6.38
N HIS A 158 47.32 -24.07 7.32
CA HIS A 158 48.54 -24.87 7.13
C HIS A 158 48.33 -26.33 7.53
N PRO A 159 47.56 -27.12 6.76
CA PRO A 159 47.36 -28.52 7.05
C PRO A 159 48.55 -29.38 6.61
N ASN A 160 48.87 -30.40 7.41
CA ASN A 160 49.76 -31.47 6.97
C ASN A 160 49.07 -32.32 5.90
N TYR A 161 49.69 -32.40 4.71
CA TYR A 161 49.30 -33.35 3.68
C TYR A 161 49.50 -34.79 4.15
N ASP A 162 48.58 -35.67 3.77
CA ASP A 162 48.66 -37.10 4.02
C ASP A 162 48.14 -37.86 2.78
N PRO A 163 49.00 -38.63 2.08
CA PRO A 163 48.60 -39.35 0.87
C PRO A 163 47.71 -40.57 1.14
N GLN A 164 47.56 -41.01 2.40
CA GLN A 164 46.68 -42.13 2.74
C GLN A 164 45.22 -41.69 2.97
N ARG A 165 44.95 -40.38 3.07
CA ARG A 165 43.60 -39.88 3.35
C ARG A 165 42.63 -40.17 2.22
N GLY A 166 41.44 -40.64 2.61
CA GLY A 166 40.29 -40.76 1.73
C GLY A 166 39.58 -39.43 1.49
N GLY A 167 38.70 -39.40 0.48
CA GLY A 167 37.93 -38.19 0.15
C GLY A 167 37.05 -37.67 1.29
N TYR A 168 36.57 -38.56 2.17
CA TYR A 168 35.83 -38.17 3.38
C TYR A 168 36.69 -37.31 4.33
N GLU A 169 37.94 -37.71 4.58
CA GLU A 169 38.85 -37.02 5.49
C GLU A 169 39.31 -35.67 4.91
N ASN A 170 39.51 -35.61 3.59
CA ASN A 170 39.73 -34.34 2.88
C ASN A 170 38.50 -33.42 2.98
N GLY A 171 37.28 -33.96 2.91
CA GLY A 171 36.05 -33.19 3.12
C GLY A 171 35.93 -32.60 4.52
N VAL A 172 36.26 -33.37 5.56
CA VAL A 172 36.31 -32.92 6.96
C VAL A 172 37.32 -31.78 7.15
N ILE A 173 38.47 -31.81 6.46
CA ILE A 173 39.45 -30.70 6.48
C ILE A 173 38.85 -29.43 5.87
N GLY A 174 38.16 -29.54 4.73
CA GLY A 174 37.47 -28.40 4.10
C GLY A 174 36.39 -27.80 5.00
N TYR A 175 35.60 -28.63 5.67
CA TYR A 175 34.58 -28.17 6.62
C TYR A 175 35.21 -27.43 7.82
N ASN A 176 36.28 -27.98 8.39
CA ASN A 176 37.00 -27.34 9.49
C ASN A 176 37.57 -25.97 9.08
N PHE A 177 38.08 -25.82 7.85
CA PHE A 177 38.55 -24.52 7.35
C PHE A 177 37.42 -23.49 7.22
N ALA A 178 36.23 -23.90 6.78
CA ALA A 178 35.07 -23.02 6.71
C ALA A 178 34.58 -22.63 8.11
N ASP A 179 34.58 -23.58 9.06
CA ASP A 179 34.24 -23.31 10.46
C ASP A 179 35.23 -22.32 11.12
N ILE A 180 36.54 -22.46 10.85
CA ILE A 180 37.59 -21.53 11.32
C ILE A 180 37.45 -20.15 10.65
N PHE A 181 37.20 -20.08 9.34
CA PHE A 181 36.98 -18.82 8.64
C PHE A 181 35.75 -18.08 9.21
N ALA A 182 34.61 -18.76 9.35
CA ALA A 182 33.40 -18.19 9.94
C ALA A 182 33.61 -17.74 11.40
N ALA A 183 34.43 -18.45 12.19
CA ALA A 183 34.81 -18.03 13.53
C ALA A 183 35.71 -16.77 13.52
N SER A 184 36.63 -16.67 12.56
CA SER A 184 37.46 -15.47 12.36
C SER A 184 36.60 -14.27 11.98
N CYS A 185 35.67 -14.41 11.03
CA CYS A 185 34.72 -13.36 10.64
C CYS A 185 33.95 -12.83 11.85
N ARG A 186 33.31 -13.72 12.63
CA ARG A 186 32.58 -13.34 13.85
C ARG A 186 33.46 -12.63 14.89
N THR A 187 34.71 -13.05 15.05
CA THR A 187 35.64 -12.46 16.03
C THR A 187 36.06 -11.04 15.65
N ASN A 188 36.13 -10.75 14.35
CA ASN A 188 36.50 -9.43 13.81
C ASN A 188 35.29 -8.55 13.45
N GLY A 189 34.07 -8.97 13.78
CA GLY A 189 32.84 -8.23 13.46
C GLY A 189 32.41 -8.28 11.99
N HIS A 190 33.01 -9.14 11.17
CA HIS A 190 32.61 -9.30 9.77
C HIS A 190 31.37 -10.18 9.67
N ASP A 191 30.29 -9.60 9.16
CA ASP A 191 29.03 -10.30 8.96
C ASP A 191 29.04 -11.12 7.67
N LEU A 192 29.23 -12.44 7.80
CA LEU A 192 29.26 -13.39 6.71
C LEU A 192 28.00 -13.39 5.82
N ARG A 193 26.86 -12.82 6.27
CA ARG A 193 25.67 -12.63 5.43
C ARG A 193 25.91 -11.68 4.25
N THR A 194 26.91 -10.80 4.37
CA THR A 194 27.29 -9.81 3.33
C THR A 194 28.27 -10.34 2.29
N ILE A 195 28.73 -11.61 2.38
CA ILE A 195 29.66 -12.18 1.42
C ILE A 195 28.94 -12.52 0.10
N SER A 196 29.34 -11.85 -0.98
CA SER A 196 28.79 -12.08 -2.33
C SER A 196 29.24 -13.43 -2.90
N ASP A 197 28.53 -13.94 -3.91
CA ASP A 197 28.93 -15.18 -4.59
C ASP A 197 30.30 -15.04 -5.28
N ASN A 198 30.64 -13.84 -5.79
CA ASN A 198 31.98 -13.57 -6.32
C ASN A 198 33.06 -13.70 -5.22
N HIS A 199 32.78 -13.23 -4.01
CA HIS A 199 33.70 -13.38 -2.87
C HIS A 199 33.84 -14.85 -2.43
N MET A 200 32.83 -15.69 -2.65
CA MET A 200 32.92 -17.14 -2.40
C MET A 200 33.94 -17.81 -3.34
N ASP A 201 34.02 -17.38 -4.60
CA ASP A 201 35.05 -17.83 -5.55
C ASP A 201 36.45 -17.33 -5.14
N VAL A 202 36.57 -16.10 -4.63
CA VAL A 202 37.84 -15.60 -4.07
C VAL A 202 38.26 -16.43 -2.86
N ALA A 203 37.33 -16.81 -1.99
CA ALA A 203 37.59 -17.69 -0.84
C ALA A 203 38.02 -19.10 -1.27
N TYR A 204 37.37 -19.70 -2.27
CA TYR A 204 37.79 -20.97 -2.87
C TYR A 204 39.24 -20.92 -3.39
N ASN A 205 39.55 -19.88 -4.18
CA ASN A 205 40.89 -19.67 -4.73
C ASN A 205 41.93 -19.44 -3.63
N ARG A 206 41.56 -18.80 -2.52
CA ARG A 206 42.45 -18.60 -1.37
C ARG A 206 42.81 -19.92 -0.68
N ILE A 207 41.87 -20.85 -0.54
CA ILE A 207 42.17 -22.19 0.00
C ILE A 207 43.07 -22.96 -0.98
N MET A 208 42.83 -22.91 -2.29
CA MET A 208 43.74 -23.50 -3.28
C MET A 208 45.18 -22.96 -3.14
N GLN A 209 45.36 -21.64 -2.94
CA GLN A 209 46.68 -21.06 -2.69
C GLN A 209 47.35 -21.62 -1.42
N CYS A 210 46.60 -21.76 -0.31
CA CYS A 210 47.12 -22.33 0.92
C CYS A 210 47.56 -23.80 0.74
N LEU A 211 46.87 -24.53 -0.13
CA LEU A 211 47.11 -25.94 -0.44
C LEU A 211 48.07 -26.16 -1.62
N ALA A 212 48.63 -25.13 -2.26
CA ALA A 212 49.45 -25.24 -3.47
C ALA A 212 50.74 -26.10 -3.32
N HIS A 213 51.09 -26.47 -2.10
CA HIS A 213 52.21 -27.37 -1.77
C HIS A 213 51.80 -28.85 -1.70
N TRP A 214 50.50 -29.18 -1.82
CA TRP A 214 49.99 -30.55 -1.81
C TRP A 214 50.21 -31.20 -3.20
N PRO A 215 50.79 -32.41 -3.28
CA PRO A 215 51.17 -33.03 -4.55
C PRO A 215 50.01 -33.71 -5.31
N ASN A 216 48.80 -33.75 -4.74
CA ASN A 216 47.63 -34.40 -5.32
C ASN A 216 46.48 -33.41 -5.50
N GLN A 217 46.25 -32.96 -6.73
CA GLN A 217 45.21 -31.99 -7.06
C GLN A 217 43.81 -32.46 -6.66
N THR A 218 43.48 -33.75 -6.81
CA THR A 218 42.19 -34.30 -6.41
C THR A 218 41.92 -34.13 -4.91
N HIS A 219 42.96 -34.18 -4.06
CA HIS A 219 42.81 -33.91 -2.63
C HIS A 219 42.57 -32.41 -2.37
N VAL A 220 43.24 -31.53 -3.12
CA VAL A 220 43.03 -30.07 -3.06
C VAL A 220 41.59 -29.74 -3.46
N ASP A 221 41.12 -30.24 -4.61
CA ASP A 221 39.77 -29.98 -5.12
C ASP A 221 38.69 -30.46 -4.15
N GLN A 222 38.88 -31.62 -3.51
CA GLN A 222 37.99 -32.15 -2.48
C GLN A 222 37.90 -31.23 -1.24
N VAL A 223 39.05 -30.74 -0.74
CA VAL A 223 39.09 -29.81 0.40
C VAL A 223 38.41 -28.49 0.03
N CYS A 224 38.73 -27.91 -1.13
CA CYS A 224 38.20 -26.61 -1.56
C CYS A 224 36.70 -26.66 -1.87
N THR A 225 36.22 -27.72 -2.53
CA THR A 225 34.78 -27.93 -2.78
C THR A 225 34.01 -28.05 -1.47
N SER A 226 34.55 -28.82 -0.52
CA SER A 226 33.91 -29.02 0.79
C SER A 226 33.94 -27.73 1.63
N PHE A 227 35.01 -26.95 1.55
CA PHE A 227 35.11 -25.62 2.14
C PHE A 227 34.02 -24.69 1.61
N SER A 228 33.90 -24.50 0.30
CA SER A 228 32.90 -23.58 -0.27
C SER A 228 31.47 -24.04 0.02
N PHE A 229 31.18 -25.35 -0.06
CA PHE A 229 29.88 -25.89 0.33
C PHE A 229 29.52 -25.59 1.79
N ARG A 230 30.46 -25.81 2.72
CA ARG A 230 30.26 -25.53 4.15
C ARG A 230 30.15 -24.03 4.42
N LEU A 231 30.89 -23.20 3.69
CA LEU A 231 30.83 -21.74 3.83
C LEU A 231 29.50 -21.17 3.32
N SER A 232 28.99 -21.67 2.18
CA SER A 232 27.63 -21.35 1.71
C SER A 232 26.57 -21.81 2.70
N SER A 233 26.74 -23.00 3.29
CA SER A 233 25.85 -23.51 4.34
C SER A 233 25.83 -22.59 5.56
N HIS A 234 26.98 -22.10 6.02
CA HIS A 234 27.03 -21.10 7.11
C HIS A 234 26.31 -19.80 6.76
N ARG A 235 26.51 -19.27 5.55
CA ARG A 235 25.81 -18.06 5.08
C ARG A 235 24.29 -18.27 5.09
N GLU A 236 23.81 -19.39 4.55
CA GLU A 236 22.40 -19.75 4.57
C GLU A 236 21.85 -19.99 5.99
N GLU A 237 22.58 -20.67 6.87
CA GLU A 237 22.20 -20.88 8.26
C GLU A 237 22.06 -19.55 9.01
N LEU A 238 22.97 -18.60 8.78
CA LEU A 238 22.90 -17.25 9.35
C LEU A 238 21.70 -16.46 8.83
N HIS A 239 21.42 -16.48 7.52
CA HIS A 239 20.19 -15.88 6.98
C HIS A 239 18.94 -16.54 7.57
N LYS A 240 18.88 -17.88 7.65
CA LYS A 240 17.75 -18.61 8.26
C LYS A 240 17.57 -18.27 9.74
N LEU A 241 18.65 -18.02 10.48
CA LEU A 241 18.61 -17.59 11.89
C LEU A 241 18.14 -16.13 12.02
N GLU A 242 18.61 -15.24 11.16
CA GLU A 242 18.13 -13.86 11.08
C GLU A 242 16.65 -13.80 10.73
N THR A 243 16.20 -14.48 9.66
CA THR A 243 14.79 -14.53 9.27
C THR A 243 13.94 -15.02 10.45
N LYS A 244 14.35 -16.10 11.14
CA LYS A 244 13.67 -16.58 12.36
C LYS A 244 13.71 -15.59 13.53
N SER A 245 14.69 -14.70 13.59
CA SER A 245 14.77 -13.64 14.60
C SER A 245 13.85 -12.47 14.24
N LEU A 246 13.80 -12.08 12.97
CA LEU A 246 12.90 -11.05 12.44
C LEU A 246 11.43 -11.49 12.49
N GLU A 247 11.12 -12.75 12.18
CA GLU A 247 9.80 -13.38 12.36
C GLU A 247 9.31 -13.34 13.82
N ARG A 248 10.25 -13.29 14.78
CA ARG A 248 9.97 -13.17 16.22
C ARG A 248 10.02 -11.73 16.73
N ALA A 249 10.41 -10.77 15.90
CA ALA A 249 10.45 -9.38 16.29
C ALA A 249 9.02 -8.86 16.55
N VAL A 250 8.89 -8.02 17.57
CA VAL A 250 7.63 -7.36 17.93
C VAL A 250 7.96 -5.89 18.16
N ASP A 251 7.31 -5.00 17.41
CA ASP A 251 7.41 -3.56 17.62
C ASP A 251 6.84 -3.20 19.00
N PRO A 252 7.49 -2.34 19.80
CA PRO A 252 6.99 -1.96 21.13
C PRO A 252 5.63 -1.25 21.10
N ASN A 253 5.21 -0.70 19.96
CA ASN A 253 3.89 -0.09 19.75
C ASN A 253 2.84 -1.06 19.18
N TYR A 254 3.20 -2.33 18.96
CA TYR A 254 2.30 -3.33 18.38
C TYR A 254 1.06 -3.56 19.26
N VAL A 255 -0.11 -3.37 18.65
CA VAL A 255 -1.40 -3.74 19.22
C VAL A 255 -1.71 -5.19 18.87
N GLN A 256 -1.65 -6.07 19.87
CA GLN A 256 -2.05 -7.47 19.69
C GLN A 256 -3.51 -7.58 19.21
N VAL A 257 -3.69 -8.31 18.11
CA VAL A 257 -4.99 -8.71 17.56
C VAL A 257 -4.97 -10.23 17.38
N ILE A 258 -5.87 -10.91 18.10
CA ILE A 258 -5.94 -12.38 18.09
C ILE A 258 -6.25 -12.87 16.67
N GLY A 259 -5.48 -13.86 16.20
CA GLY A 259 -5.66 -14.51 14.90
C GLY A 259 -5.11 -13.75 13.68
N LEU A 260 -4.58 -12.52 13.87
CA LEU A 260 -3.90 -11.79 12.80
C LEU A 260 -2.47 -12.35 12.59
N ALA A 261 -2.02 -12.38 11.32
CA ALA A 261 -0.74 -12.97 10.94
C ALA A 261 0.48 -12.24 11.55
N ASP A 262 1.53 -13.01 11.84
CA ASP A 262 2.71 -12.54 12.59
C ASP A 262 3.51 -11.44 11.87
N ARG A 263 3.42 -11.33 10.54
CA ARG A 263 4.00 -10.23 9.76
C ARG A 263 3.52 -8.83 10.18
N TYR A 264 2.40 -8.73 10.88
CA TYR A 264 1.85 -7.47 11.41
C TYR A 264 2.29 -7.16 12.85
N ARG A 265 3.26 -7.92 13.41
CA ARG A 265 3.84 -7.68 14.75
C ARG A 265 4.98 -6.67 14.74
N ALA A 266 5.66 -6.50 13.61
CA ALA A 266 6.76 -5.58 13.42
C ALA A 266 6.64 -4.88 12.05
N TRP A 267 7.49 -3.88 11.82
CA TRP A 267 7.69 -3.36 10.46
C TRP A 267 8.28 -4.46 9.58
N THR A 268 7.66 -4.70 8.43
CA THR A 268 8.13 -5.70 7.45
C THR A 268 8.19 -5.09 6.05
N ALA A 269 9.10 -5.60 5.23
CA ALA A 269 9.20 -5.27 3.82
C ALA A 269 9.06 -6.56 3.00
N VAL A 270 8.24 -6.53 1.95
CA VAL A 270 8.01 -7.67 1.05
C VAL A 270 8.29 -7.20 -0.38
N GLN A 271 9.05 -7.98 -1.14
CA GLN A 271 9.33 -7.67 -2.55
C GLN A 271 8.03 -7.74 -3.37
N ASP A 272 7.65 -6.64 -4.03
CA ASP A 272 6.47 -6.62 -4.92
C ASP A 272 6.89 -6.89 -6.38
N TYR A 273 6.97 -8.18 -6.71
CA TYR A 273 7.28 -8.66 -8.06
C TYR A 273 6.31 -8.15 -9.15
N ARG A 274 5.17 -7.56 -8.79
CA ARG A 274 4.17 -7.03 -9.75
C ARG A 274 4.66 -5.74 -10.43
N LEU A 275 5.63 -5.06 -9.83
CA LEU A 275 6.23 -3.83 -10.37
C LEU A 275 7.60 -4.09 -11.02
N SER A 276 8.28 -5.20 -10.70
CA SER A 276 9.54 -5.56 -11.36
C SER A 276 9.33 -6.03 -12.80
N GLY A 277 9.71 -5.20 -13.77
CA GLY A 277 9.92 -5.59 -15.17
C GLY A 277 8.80 -5.29 -16.16
N ILE A 278 7.63 -4.83 -15.71
CA ILE A 278 6.49 -4.46 -16.61
C ILE A 278 6.02 -3.01 -16.40
N GLY A 279 6.33 -2.38 -15.25
CA GLY A 279 5.81 -1.04 -14.90
C GLY A 279 6.71 0.16 -15.23
N PHE A 280 7.99 -0.03 -15.55
CA PHE A 280 8.93 1.10 -15.68
C PHE A 280 8.72 1.93 -16.95
N ASP A 281 8.27 1.30 -18.04
CA ASP A 281 7.88 1.98 -19.28
C ASP A 281 6.60 2.85 -19.12
N SER A 282 5.86 2.69 -18.00
CA SER A 282 4.69 3.52 -17.68
C SER A 282 4.99 4.73 -16.80
N MET A 283 6.23 4.93 -16.38
CA MET A 283 6.60 6.14 -15.63
C MET A 283 6.70 7.34 -16.58
N THR A 284 5.91 8.36 -16.29
CA THR A 284 5.55 9.47 -17.18
C THR A 284 6.71 10.46 -17.35
N VAL A 285 7.45 10.32 -18.46
CA VAL A 285 8.68 11.07 -18.77
C VAL A 285 8.47 12.60 -18.84
N ASP A 286 7.25 13.07 -19.14
CA ASP A 286 6.85 14.48 -19.19
C ASP A 286 6.85 15.20 -17.83
N ARG A 287 6.93 14.45 -16.72
CA ARG A 287 7.14 14.99 -15.37
C ARG A 287 8.59 15.36 -15.09
N TYR A 288 9.55 14.85 -15.86
CA TYR A 288 10.94 15.22 -15.71
C TYR A 288 11.24 16.57 -16.36
N ASP A 289 11.97 17.41 -15.63
CA ASP A 289 12.67 18.55 -16.20
C ASP A 289 14.00 18.04 -16.79
N ILE A 290 13.92 17.52 -18.02
CA ILE A 290 15.05 16.92 -18.76
C ILE A 290 15.96 18.04 -19.29
N PRO A 291 17.27 18.04 -18.96
CA PRO A 291 18.20 19.03 -19.49
C PRO A 291 18.49 18.78 -20.99
N PRO A 292 18.78 19.81 -21.81
CA PRO A 292 18.85 19.69 -23.27
C PRO A 292 19.86 18.65 -23.79
N GLU A 293 20.99 18.46 -23.10
CA GLU A 293 22.00 17.45 -23.44
C GLU A 293 21.55 16.00 -23.17
N ARG A 294 20.44 15.82 -22.47
CA ARG A 294 19.76 14.52 -22.22
C ARG A 294 18.47 14.37 -23.03
N GLU A 295 18.13 15.30 -23.92
CA GLU A 295 16.91 15.23 -24.73
C GLU A 295 16.87 13.92 -25.55
N GLY A 296 15.72 13.23 -25.49
CA GLY A 296 15.54 11.90 -26.09
C GLY A 296 16.05 10.71 -25.25
N GLN A 297 16.67 10.95 -24.09
CA GLN A 297 16.97 9.89 -23.12
C GLN A 297 15.78 9.66 -22.18
N ILE A 298 15.66 8.44 -21.65
CA ILE A 298 14.61 8.06 -20.69
C ILE A 298 15.27 7.96 -19.30
N PRO A 299 14.92 8.83 -18.33
CA PRO A 299 15.62 8.89 -17.03
C PRO A 299 15.50 7.58 -16.24
N MET A 300 14.39 6.85 -16.45
CA MET A 300 14.15 5.54 -15.86
C MET A 300 15.22 4.50 -16.20
N HIS A 301 15.95 4.66 -17.31
CA HIS A 301 16.96 3.69 -17.76
C HIS A 301 18.34 3.90 -17.10
N GLU A 302 18.55 4.97 -16.34
CA GLU A 302 19.82 5.20 -15.62
C GLU A 302 19.94 4.36 -14.33
N TYR A 303 18.84 3.73 -13.88
CA TYR A 303 18.78 3.04 -12.58
C TYR A 303 18.22 1.62 -12.68
N GLN A 304 18.71 0.73 -11.82
CA GLN A 304 18.05 -0.54 -11.55
C GLN A 304 17.02 -0.33 -10.44
N TRP A 305 15.76 -0.61 -10.74
CA TRP A 305 14.64 -0.36 -9.84
C TRP A 305 14.22 -1.60 -9.06
N PHE A 306 13.94 -1.41 -7.78
CA PHE A 306 13.45 -2.43 -6.87
C PHE A 306 12.12 -2.00 -6.28
N ALA A 307 11.14 -2.90 -6.29
CA ALA A 307 9.81 -2.65 -5.73
C ALA A 307 9.61 -3.44 -4.44
N ALA A 308 9.14 -2.75 -3.41
CA ALA A 308 8.82 -3.33 -2.11
C ALA A 308 7.54 -2.72 -1.54
N GLU A 309 6.69 -3.57 -0.94
CA GLU A 309 5.60 -3.14 -0.06
C GLU A 309 6.13 -3.13 1.38
N VAL A 310 6.16 -1.95 2.01
CA VAL A 310 6.50 -1.78 3.43
C VAL A 310 5.21 -1.77 4.24
N VAL A 311 5.12 -2.64 5.23
CA VAL A 311 3.94 -2.88 6.05
C VAL A 311 4.25 -2.55 7.50
N SER A 312 3.44 -1.68 8.10
CA SER A 312 3.56 -1.34 9.52
C SER A 312 3.08 -2.50 10.41
N PRO A 313 3.52 -2.56 11.68
CA PRO A 313 2.78 -3.33 12.68
C PRO A 313 1.35 -2.82 12.83
N VAL A 314 0.47 -3.56 13.52
CA VAL A 314 -0.82 -2.99 13.96
C VAL A 314 -0.56 -1.91 14.99
N LEU A 315 -0.89 -0.66 14.66
CA LEU A 315 -0.69 0.51 15.51
C LEU A 315 -2.02 1.00 16.14
N ALA A 316 -1.92 1.65 17.29
CA ALA A 316 -3.07 2.22 17.99
C ALA A 316 -3.45 3.59 17.39
N ALA A 317 -4.52 3.66 16.59
CA ALA A 317 -4.95 4.88 15.88
C ALA A 317 -5.27 6.13 16.74
N GLU A 318 -5.27 6.01 18.06
CA GLU A 318 -5.46 7.10 19.02
C GLU A 318 -4.15 7.47 19.78
N SER A 319 -3.06 6.74 19.58
CA SER A 319 -1.76 7.02 20.21
C SER A 319 -0.93 8.02 19.41
N GLU A 320 -0.33 8.99 20.10
CA GLU A 320 0.72 9.85 19.52
C GLU A 320 1.95 9.05 19.06
N THR A 321 2.20 7.88 19.67
CA THR A 321 3.34 7.03 19.27
C THR A 321 3.16 6.47 17.86
N THR A 322 1.92 6.35 17.36
CA THR A 322 1.65 5.91 15.98
C THR A 322 2.18 6.92 14.96
N ALA A 323 1.92 8.21 15.16
CA ALA A 323 2.43 9.27 14.28
C ALA A 323 3.97 9.27 14.24
N LYS A 324 4.60 9.28 15.43
CA LYS A 324 6.07 9.22 15.60
C LYS A 324 6.69 7.95 15.02
N THR A 325 5.97 6.83 15.00
CA THR A 325 6.45 5.57 14.42
C THR A 325 6.40 5.60 12.90
N ILE A 326 5.38 6.26 12.31
CA ILE A 326 5.29 6.51 10.87
C ILE A 326 6.36 7.53 10.43
N GLU A 327 6.53 8.64 11.15
CA GLU A 327 7.59 9.64 10.93
C GLU A 327 8.98 8.99 10.91
N ASN A 328 9.28 8.16 11.91
CA ASN A 328 10.55 7.43 11.98
C ASN A 328 10.72 6.43 10.84
N ALA A 329 9.68 5.70 10.43
CA ALA A 329 9.75 4.77 9.31
C ALA A 329 10.00 5.50 7.98
N CYS A 330 9.24 6.58 7.69
CA CYS A 330 9.44 7.40 6.50
C CYS A 330 10.84 8.03 6.47
N ARG A 331 11.33 8.55 7.60
CA ARG A 331 12.69 9.06 7.74
C ARG A 331 13.72 7.98 7.45
N VAL A 332 13.70 6.86 8.20
CA VAL A 332 14.69 5.77 8.04
C VAL A 332 14.71 5.25 6.60
N LEU A 333 13.56 5.12 5.94
CA LEU A 333 13.50 4.73 4.53
C LEU A 333 14.22 5.74 3.62
N ARG A 334 14.05 7.06 3.86
CA ARG A 334 14.67 8.13 3.06
C ARG A 334 16.15 8.36 3.39
N SER A 335 16.57 8.14 4.64
CA SER A 335 17.99 8.24 5.06
C SER A 335 18.85 7.05 4.62
N ASN A 336 18.25 5.89 4.31
CA ASN A 336 19.00 4.65 4.02
C ASN A 336 18.80 4.14 2.58
N PHE A 337 17.82 4.65 1.83
CA PHE A 337 17.54 4.20 0.47
C PHE A 337 17.30 5.36 -0.49
N ARG A 338 17.78 5.23 -1.73
CA ARG A 338 17.47 6.14 -2.83
C ARG A 338 16.04 5.89 -3.33
N ILE A 339 15.08 6.56 -2.70
CA ILE A 339 13.66 6.41 -3.04
C ILE A 339 13.26 7.51 -4.02
N HIS A 340 12.68 7.13 -5.16
CA HIS A 340 12.26 8.07 -6.19
C HIS A 340 11.13 8.98 -5.69
N LYS A 341 11.10 10.23 -6.15
CA LYS A 341 9.98 11.15 -5.90
C LYS A 341 8.65 10.53 -6.39
N PRO A 342 7.51 10.75 -5.70
CA PRO A 342 6.27 10.09 -6.09
C PRO A 342 5.82 10.56 -7.47
N MET A 343 5.57 9.64 -8.40
CA MET A 343 5.02 9.95 -9.74
C MET A 343 3.69 9.23 -9.98
N GLU A 344 3.04 9.61 -11.09
CA GLU A 344 1.93 8.85 -11.66
C GLU A 344 2.31 7.36 -11.83
N TYR A 345 1.33 6.46 -11.63
CA TYR A 345 1.42 4.99 -11.75
C TYR A 345 2.39 4.23 -10.83
N SER A 346 3.42 4.87 -10.26
CA SER A 346 4.52 4.16 -9.60
C SER A 346 4.15 3.41 -8.31
N THR A 347 3.31 4.00 -7.44
CA THR A 347 3.08 3.51 -6.07
C THR A 347 1.68 3.86 -5.52
N GLY A 348 1.29 3.22 -4.41
CA GLY A 348 0.03 3.47 -3.69
C GLY A 348 0.19 3.30 -2.19
N LEU A 349 -0.59 4.05 -1.40
CA LEU A 349 -0.66 3.88 0.05
C LEU A 349 -1.95 3.13 0.43
N HIS A 350 -1.83 2.05 1.22
CA HIS A 350 -2.97 1.30 1.75
C HIS A 350 -3.13 1.56 3.25
N VAL A 351 -4.27 2.09 3.68
CA VAL A 351 -4.58 2.25 5.11
C VAL A 351 -5.56 1.16 5.54
N HIS A 352 -5.09 0.24 6.39
CA HIS A 352 -5.91 -0.85 6.95
C HIS A 352 -6.49 -0.45 8.31
N LEU A 353 -7.81 -0.35 8.40
CA LEU A 353 -8.51 0.07 9.61
C LEU A 353 -9.28 -1.10 10.21
N GLY A 354 -8.81 -1.60 11.36
CA GLY A 354 -9.44 -2.67 12.12
C GLY A 354 -10.02 -2.20 13.46
N HIS A 355 -10.62 -3.12 14.20
CA HIS A 355 -11.07 -2.89 15.57
C HIS A 355 -11.01 -4.20 16.37
N ARG A 356 -10.54 -4.17 17.62
CA ARG A 356 -10.34 -5.40 18.43
C ARG A 356 -11.61 -6.23 18.66
N HIS A 357 -12.78 -5.60 18.65
CA HIS A 357 -14.08 -6.30 18.73
C HIS A 357 -14.75 -6.56 17.38
N GLY A 358 -14.04 -6.31 16.27
CA GLY A 358 -14.54 -6.48 14.91
C GLY A 358 -15.53 -5.42 14.45
N TRP A 359 -16.28 -5.80 13.41
CA TRP A 359 -17.38 -5.03 12.81
C TRP A 359 -18.70 -5.76 12.98
N ASN A 360 -19.80 -5.04 12.79
CA ASN A 360 -21.11 -5.64 12.56
C ASN A 360 -21.71 -5.12 11.25
N LEU A 361 -22.69 -5.85 10.73
CA LEU A 361 -23.33 -5.53 9.45
C LEU A 361 -23.93 -4.11 9.40
N LEU A 362 -24.48 -3.60 10.50
CA LEU A 362 -25.03 -2.23 10.55
C LEU A 362 -23.93 -1.17 10.41
N GLN A 363 -22.78 -1.37 11.06
CA GLN A 363 -21.62 -0.48 10.92
C GLN A 363 -21.09 -0.47 9.48
N LEU A 364 -21.08 -1.63 8.81
CA LEU A 364 -20.64 -1.72 7.41
C LEU A 364 -21.65 -1.10 6.45
N LYS A 365 -22.97 -1.27 6.67
CA LYS A 365 -24.01 -0.55 5.92
C LYS A 365 -23.89 0.97 6.09
N LYS A 366 -23.67 1.45 7.33
CA LYS A 366 -23.40 2.87 7.61
C LYS A 366 -22.11 3.35 6.93
N PHE A 367 -21.04 2.54 6.94
CA PHE A 367 -19.78 2.85 6.24
C PHE A 367 -19.99 3.01 4.74
N VAL A 368 -20.54 1.99 4.08
CA VAL A 368 -20.81 2.01 2.63
C VAL A 368 -21.73 3.16 2.25
N THR A 369 -22.75 3.44 3.07
CA THR A 369 -23.64 4.58 2.88
C THR A 369 -22.88 5.89 2.89
N LEU A 370 -22.06 6.13 3.91
CA LEU A 370 -21.29 7.36 4.03
C LEU A 370 -20.25 7.47 2.92
N TRP A 371 -19.50 6.40 2.65
CA TRP A 371 -18.43 6.38 1.66
C TRP A 371 -18.94 6.72 0.26
N LEU A 372 -20.03 6.07 -0.19
CA LEU A 372 -20.69 6.35 -1.48
C LEU A 372 -21.03 7.83 -1.66
N LEU A 373 -21.41 8.53 -0.59
CA LEU A 373 -21.82 9.93 -0.65
C LEU A 373 -20.62 10.89 -0.69
N ILE A 374 -19.46 10.49 -0.17
CA ILE A 374 -18.31 11.39 0.01
C ILE A 374 -17.13 11.08 -0.92
N GLU A 375 -17.03 9.86 -1.46
CA GLU A 375 -15.89 9.34 -2.25
C GLU A 375 -15.38 10.34 -3.30
N ARG A 376 -16.25 10.79 -4.21
CA ARG A 376 -15.93 11.76 -5.29
C ARG A 376 -15.48 13.16 -4.82
N VAL A 377 -15.81 13.55 -3.59
CA VAL A 377 -15.33 14.83 -3.00
C VAL A 377 -14.07 14.58 -2.18
N LEU A 378 -13.99 13.45 -1.48
CA LEU A 378 -12.90 13.08 -0.59
C LEU A 378 -11.62 12.77 -1.36
N ILE A 379 -11.71 12.14 -2.54
CA ILE A 379 -10.58 11.81 -3.41
C ILE A 379 -9.69 13.03 -3.74
N ARG A 380 -10.28 14.24 -3.73
CA ARG A 380 -9.62 15.53 -4.05
C ARG A 380 -8.64 16.02 -2.98
N ILE A 381 -8.50 15.34 -1.85
CA ILE A 381 -7.37 15.53 -0.92
C ILE A 381 -6.10 14.84 -1.41
N HIS A 382 -6.19 14.01 -2.45
CA HIS A 382 -5.07 13.33 -3.10
C HIS A 382 -4.83 13.93 -4.50
N ARG A 383 -3.79 13.43 -5.17
CA ARG A 383 -3.45 13.85 -6.54
C ARG A 383 -4.52 13.46 -7.55
N LYS A 384 -4.63 14.25 -8.62
CA LYS A 384 -5.62 14.10 -9.69
C LYS A 384 -5.53 12.77 -10.44
N ASP A 385 -4.34 12.18 -10.55
CA ASP A 385 -4.12 10.87 -11.20
C ASP A 385 -5.02 9.78 -10.61
N ARG A 386 -5.34 9.88 -9.32
CA ARG A 386 -6.18 8.93 -8.58
C ARG A 386 -7.63 8.86 -9.08
N GLU A 387 -8.12 9.87 -9.80
CA GLU A 387 -9.44 9.84 -10.48
C GLU A 387 -9.31 9.55 -11.99
N SER A 388 -8.11 9.31 -12.52
CA SER A 388 -7.93 9.02 -13.95
C SER A 388 -8.52 7.67 -14.35
N ASP A 389 -9.16 7.61 -15.54
CA ASP A 389 -9.68 6.38 -16.15
C ASP A 389 -8.61 5.26 -16.21
N HIS A 390 -7.35 5.65 -16.39
CA HIS A 390 -6.23 4.72 -16.50
C HIS A 390 -5.82 4.11 -15.13
N LEU A 391 -6.12 4.76 -13.98
CA LEU A 391 -6.02 4.18 -12.63
C LEU A 391 -7.33 3.55 -12.11
N GLY A 392 -8.49 3.84 -12.72
CA GLY A 392 -9.80 3.34 -12.25
C GLY A 392 -9.88 1.83 -12.01
N PHE A 393 -9.15 1.02 -12.80
CA PHE A 393 -9.08 -0.44 -12.59
C PHE A 393 -8.39 -0.87 -11.27
N LEU A 394 -7.58 0.00 -10.65
CA LEU A 394 -6.94 -0.20 -9.34
C LEU A 394 -7.71 0.42 -8.17
N MET A 395 -8.72 1.25 -8.48
CA MET A 395 -9.47 2.07 -7.53
C MET A 395 -10.94 2.24 -7.94
N ALA A 396 -11.64 1.12 -8.15
CA ALA A 396 -13.06 1.08 -8.49
C ALA A 396 -13.93 1.78 -7.42
N ASN A 397 -14.66 2.82 -7.82
CA ASN A 397 -15.58 3.60 -6.98
C ASN A 397 -16.81 2.77 -6.59
N PHE A 398 -17.37 3.00 -5.40
CA PHE A 398 -18.55 2.29 -4.91
C PHE A 398 -19.76 2.48 -5.84
N GLY A 399 -20.00 3.71 -6.29
CA GLY A 399 -21.16 4.05 -7.12
C GLY A 399 -21.07 3.69 -8.60
N GLU A 400 -19.93 3.20 -9.09
CA GLU A 400 -19.66 2.97 -10.52
C GLU A 400 -19.17 1.56 -10.81
N ASP A 401 -18.13 1.12 -10.09
CA ASP A 401 -17.26 0.04 -10.55
C ASP A 401 -17.24 -1.17 -9.62
N THR A 402 -18.00 -1.16 -8.53
CA THR A 402 -18.21 -2.36 -7.70
C THR A 402 -19.07 -3.41 -8.41
N LYS A 403 -19.02 -4.67 -7.97
CA LYS A 403 -19.92 -5.72 -8.46
C LYS A 403 -21.39 -5.30 -8.35
N LEU A 404 -21.80 -4.66 -7.25
CA LEU A 404 -23.17 -4.14 -7.10
C LEU A 404 -23.49 -3.05 -8.12
N ALA A 405 -22.63 -2.04 -8.27
CA ALA A 405 -22.85 -0.96 -9.23
C ALA A 405 -22.96 -1.49 -10.67
N GLN A 406 -22.06 -2.41 -11.04
CA GLN A 406 -22.10 -3.06 -12.33
C GLN A 406 -23.37 -3.91 -12.52
N ALA A 407 -23.78 -4.71 -11.53
CA ALA A 407 -24.99 -5.53 -11.62
C ALA A 407 -26.26 -4.68 -11.86
N LEU A 408 -26.31 -3.48 -11.27
CA LEU A 408 -27.44 -2.56 -11.42
C LEU A 408 -27.42 -1.76 -12.73
N TRP A 409 -26.27 -1.26 -13.17
CA TRP A 409 -26.22 -0.24 -14.23
C TRP A 409 -25.16 -0.41 -15.31
N HIS A 410 -24.30 -1.43 -15.27
CA HIS A 410 -23.28 -1.60 -16.32
C HIS A 410 -23.97 -1.67 -17.70
N PRO A 411 -23.55 -0.90 -18.72
CA PRO A 411 -24.30 -0.78 -19.97
C PRO A 411 -24.48 -2.12 -20.69
N LEU A 412 -23.42 -2.95 -20.69
CA LEU A 412 -23.40 -4.25 -21.37
C LEU A 412 -24.11 -5.35 -20.54
N PRO A 413 -25.16 -6.02 -21.09
CA PRO A 413 -25.96 -6.99 -20.33
C PRO A 413 -25.19 -8.23 -19.83
N HIS A 414 -24.20 -8.71 -20.57
CA HIS A 414 -23.43 -9.91 -20.19
C HIS A 414 -22.51 -9.63 -19.00
N VAL A 415 -21.97 -8.42 -18.86
CA VAL A 415 -21.23 -8.00 -17.65
C VAL A 415 -22.18 -7.95 -16.46
N ARG A 416 -23.39 -7.36 -16.60
CA ARG A 416 -24.42 -7.42 -15.55
C ARG A 416 -24.72 -8.87 -15.14
N GLN A 417 -24.83 -9.78 -16.10
CA GLN A 417 -25.07 -11.20 -15.83
C GLN A 417 -23.91 -11.88 -15.09
N LYS A 418 -22.64 -11.56 -15.43
CA LYS A 418 -21.46 -12.10 -14.73
C LYS A 418 -21.45 -11.77 -13.23
N VAL A 419 -21.89 -10.56 -12.85
CA VAL A 419 -21.92 -10.11 -11.44
C VAL A 419 -23.30 -10.20 -10.78
N ALA A 420 -24.35 -10.63 -11.49
CA ALA A 420 -25.72 -10.70 -10.98
C ALA A 420 -25.91 -11.61 -9.74
N SER A 421 -24.96 -12.51 -9.48
CA SER A 421 -24.94 -13.34 -8.26
C SER A 421 -24.84 -12.54 -6.97
N CYS A 422 -24.19 -11.35 -7.00
CA CYS A 422 -24.02 -10.52 -5.80
C CYS A 422 -25.32 -9.84 -5.35
N LEU A 423 -26.35 -9.72 -6.22
CA LEU A 423 -27.58 -9.02 -5.88
C LEU A 423 -28.34 -9.74 -4.74
N PRO A 424 -28.81 -8.99 -3.71
CA PRO A 424 -29.45 -9.59 -2.56
C PRO A 424 -30.78 -10.23 -2.95
N ARG A 425 -30.94 -11.52 -2.64
CA ARG A 425 -32.17 -12.28 -2.91
C ARG A 425 -33.12 -12.17 -1.73
N GLU A 426 -34.25 -11.51 -1.93
CA GLU A 426 -35.20 -11.21 -0.85
C GLU A 426 -36.61 -11.71 -1.11
N SER A 427 -37.30 -12.10 -0.02
CA SER A 427 -38.75 -12.22 -0.05
C SER A 427 -39.40 -10.82 -0.02
N PRO A 428 -40.65 -10.64 -0.51
CA PRO A 428 -41.35 -9.36 -0.43
C PRO A 428 -41.46 -8.78 1.00
N TRP A 429 -41.57 -9.65 2.01
CA TRP A 429 -41.60 -9.26 3.43
C TRP A 429 -40.23 -8.79 3.94
N THR A 430 -39.16 -9.48 3.55
CA THR A 430 -37.78 -9.08 3.86
C THR A 430 -37.49 -7.70 3.27
N ARG A 431 -37.88 -7.47 2.00
CA ARG A 431 -37.72 -6.20 1.30
C ARG A 431 -38.43 -5.06 2.02
N ALA A 432 -39.70 -5.23 2.40
CA ALA A 432 -40.46 -4.19 3.10
C ALA A 432 -39.82 -3.81 4.45
N ARG A 433 -39.26 -4.79 5.19
CA ARG A 433 -38.52 -4.53 6.43
C ARG A 433 -37.22 -3.78 6.17
N ASN A 434 -36.44 -4.20 5.17
CA ASN A 434 -35.15 -3.59 4.87
C ASN A 434 -35.32 -2.18 4.29
N GLU A 435 -36.37 -1.91 3.52
CA GLU A 435 -36.76 -0.56 3.10
C GLU A 435 -37.03 0.37 4.30
N ALA A 436 -37.81 -0.10 5.28
CA ALA A 436 -38.10 0.66 6.50
C ALA A 436 -36.82 0.94 7.32
N GLU A 437 -35.92 -0.05 7.44
CA GLU A 437 -34.64 0.10 8.12
C GLU A 437 -33.69 1.06 7.38
N THR A 438 -33.71 1.04 6.04
CA THR A 438 -33.00 2.00 5.18
C THR A 438 -33.50 3.41 5.44
N GLN A 439 -34.82 3.64 5.33
CA GLN A 439 -35.43 4.96 5.50
C GLN A 439 -35.22 5.52 6.92
N ARG A 440 -35.11 4.65 7.94
CA ARG A 440 -34.80 5.07 9.32
C ARG A 440 -33.40 5.67 9.45
N HIS A 441 -32.44 5.20 8.66
CA HIS A 441 -31.03 5.61 8.72
C HIS A 441 -30.61 6.57 7.61
N VAL A 442 -31.30 6.55 6.47
CA VAL A 442 -30.88 7.19 5.22
C VAL A 442 -32.09 7.93 4.61
N PRO A 443 -32.42 9.14 5.09
CA PRO A 443 -33.54 9.90 4.55
C PRO A 443 -33.35 10.22 3.07
N SER A 444 -34.25 9.70 2.23
CA SER A 444 -34.12 9.76 0.77
C SER A 444 -34.29 11.14 0.14
N ALA A 445 -34.55 12.20 0.91
CA ALA A 445 -34.94 13.52 0.40
C ALA A 445 -33.84 14.24 -0.42
N HIS A 446 -32.57 13.95 -0.13
CA HIS A 446 -31.40 14.58 -0.76
C HIS A 446 -30.55 13.60 -1.58
N LEU A 447 -31.06 12.39 -1.83
CA LEU A 447 -30.40 11.38 -2.65
C LEU A 447 -30.89 11.45 -4.10
N THR A 448 -29.94 11.39 -5.03
CA THR A 448 -30.24 11.04 -6.43
C THR A 448 -30.89 9.66 -6.53
N ASP A 449 -31.66 9.40 -7.58
CA ASP A 449 -32.32 8.10 -7.77
C ASP A 449 -31.30 6.95 -7.86
N ARG A 450 -30.12 7.19 -8.46
CA ARG A 450 -29.02 6.21 -8.52
C ARG A 450 -28.47 5.89 -7.13
N GLN A 451 -28.18 6.89 -6.30
CA GLN A 451 -27.75 6.67 -4.91
C GLN A 451 -28.81 5.95 -4.09
N ARG A 452 -30.09 6.35 -4.23
CA ARG A 452 -31.22 5.74 -3.53
C ARG A 452 -31.34 4.25 -3.85
N GLU A 453 -31.29 3.87 -5.13
CA GLU A 453 -31.42 2.48 -5.56
C GLU A 453 -30.20 1.62 -5.18
N PHE A 454 -28.99 2.19 -5.15
CA PHE A 454 -27.81 1.50 -4.64
C PHE A 454 -27.92 1.22 -3.15
N LEU A 455 -28.24 2.26 -2.37
CA LEU A 455 -28.34 2.17 -0.92
C LEU A 455 -29.47 1.24 -0.50
N ARG A 456 -30.60 1.23 -1.24
CA ARG A 456 -31.64 0.21 -1.06
C ARG A 456 -31.06 -1.21 -1.08
N HIS A 457 -30.23 -1.54 -2.07
CA HIS A 457 -29.59 -2.87 -2.15
C HIS A 457 -28.52 -3.09 -1.07
N VAL A 458 -27.69 -2.09 -0.74
CA VAL A 458 -26.73 -2.16 0.39
C VAL A 458 -27.44 -2.53 1.69
N TRP A 459 -28.61 -1.95 1.94
CA TRP A 459 -29.40 -2.21 3.13
C TRP A 459 -30.22 -3.50 3.08
N CYS A 460 -30.37 -4.13 1.91
CA CYS A 460 -30.96 -5.46 1.75
C CYS A 460 -30.05 -6.62 2.22
N TYR A 461 -28.72 -6.48 2.25
CA TYR A 461 -27.83 -7.57 2.67
C TYR A 461 -28.08 -8.03 4.11
N THR A 462 -28.00 -9.34 4.34
CA THR A 462 -28.23 -9.99 5.65
C THR A 462 -26.99 -10.66 6.24
N SER A 463 -25.86 -10.63 5.53
CA SER A 463 -24.53 -11.05 5.99
C SER A 463 -23.45 -10.02 5.69
N ILE A 464 -22.34 -10.07 6.44
CA ILE A 464 -21.15 -9.27 6.12
C ILE A 464 -20.53 -9.79 4.83
N ASP A 465 -20.42 -11.11 4.66
CA ASP A 465 -19.86 -11.74 3.46
C ASP A 465 -20.55 -11.26 2.18
N GLY A 466 -21.88 -11.23 2.16
CA GLY A 466 -22.64 -10.81 0.98
C GLY A 466 -22.47 -9.32 0.67
N LEU A 467 -22.38 -8.47 1.70
CA LEU A 467 -22.10 -7.05 1.50
C LEU A 467 -20.64 -6.82 1.07
N ALA A 468 -19.69 -7.58 1.63
CA ALA A 468 -18.27 -7.51 1.29
C ALA A 468 -18.05 -7.90 -0.18
N GLU A 469 -18.57 -9.05 -0.61
CA GLU A 469 -18.52 -9.51 -2.00
C GLU A 469 -19.12 -8.46 -2.95
N ALA A 470 -20.29 -7.91 -2.61
CA ALA A 470 -20.96 -6.91 -3.43
C ALA A 470 -20.17 -5.60 -3.63
N MET A 471 -19.34 -5.23 -2.65
CA MET A 471 -18.45 -4.06 -2.69
C MET A 471 -17.05 -4.37 -3.24
N GLU A 472 -16.78 -5.61 -3.67
CA GLU A 472 -15.58 -5.89 -4.47
C GLU A 472 -15.62 -5.18 -5.82
N GLY A 473 -14.46 -4.99 -6.43
CA GLY A 473 -14.37 -4.45 -7.78
C GLY A 473 -15.03 -5.37 -8.80
N GLY A 474 -15.74 -4.75 -9.75
CA GLY A 474 -16.41 -5.41 -10.85
C GLY A 474 -15.44 -5.89 -11.93
N TYR A 475 -16.00 -6.37 -13.04
CA TYR A 475 -15.23 -6.88 -14.17
C TYR A 475 -14.93 -5.76 -15.17
N ASN A 476 -13.66 -5.57 -15.53
CA ASN A 476 -13.26 -4.72 -16.64
C ASN A 476 -13.10 -5.59 -17.90
N GLU A 477 -13.90 -5.33 -18.93
CA GLU A 477 -13.91 -6.14 -20.14
C GLU A 477 -12.71 -5.88 -21.06
N GLU A 478 -12.32 -4.61 -21.23
CA GLU A 478 -11.21 -4.20 -22.10
C GLU A 478 -9.87 -4.84 -21.68
N ARG A 479 -9.65 -4.97 -20.37
CA ARG A 479 -8.46 -5.57 -19.78
C ARG A 479 -8.65 -7.06 -19.39
N GLY A 480 -9.86 -7.60 -19.51
CA GLY A 480 -10.18 -8.98 -19.15
C GLY A 480 -10.01 -9.36 -17.67
N VAL A 481 -9.96 -8.38 -16.76
CA VAL A 481 -9.62 -8.58 -15.33
C VAL A 481 -10.64 -7.97 -14.39
N TYR A 482 -10.72 -8.47 -13.16
CA TYR A 482 -11.45 -7.81 -12.08
C TYR A 482 -10.70 -6.59 -11.58
N MET A 483 -11.44 -5.50 -11.38
CA MET A 483 -10.93 -4.26 -10.82
C MET A 483 -10.70 -4.41 -9.32
N ARG A 484 -9.91 -3.50 -8.74
CA ARG A 484 -9.70 -3.41 -7.29
C ARG A 484 -10.53 -2.25 -6.75
N ALA A 485 -11.44 -2.49 -5.81
CA ALA A 485 -12.21 -1.43 -5.17
C ALA A 485 -11.30 -0.41 -4.46
N ALA A 486 -11.66 0.88 -4.54
CA ALA A 486 -10.98 1.99 -3.85
C ALA A 486 -10.98 1.81 -2.32
N VAL A 487 -12.04 1.21 -1.78
CA VAL A 487 -12.08 0.62 -0.44
C VAL A 487 -12.47 -0.84 -0.52
N ARG A 488 -11.72 -1.72 0.13
CA ARG A 488 -12.05 -3.15 0.23
C ARG A 488 -12.54 -3.47 1.63
N LEU A 489 -13.70 -4.12 1.68
CA LEU A 489 -14.25 -4.68 2.90
C LEU A 489 -13.56 -6.04 3.18
N ARG A 490 -12.32 -6.06 3.70
CA ARG A 490 -11.64 -7.31 4.13
C ARG A 490 -12.20 -7.81 5.47
N VAL A 491 -13.49 -8.10 5.47
CA VAL A 491 -14.28 -8.49 6.64
C VAL A 491 -15.21 -9.64 6.25
N SER A 492 -15.31 -10.65 7.11
CA SER A 492 -16.14 -11.84 6.89
C SER A 492 -17.06 -12.11 8.09
N GLY A 493 -18.19 -12.79 7.86
CA GLY A 493 -19.06 -13.33 8.90
C GLY A 493 -20.56 -13.05 8.66
N HIS A 494 -21.43 -13.75 9.39
CA HIS A 494 -22.87 -13.60 9.16
C HIS A 494 -23.47 -12.32 9.78
N LYS A 495 -23.02 -11.82 10.93
CA LYS A 495 -23.69 -10.67 11.61
C LYS A 495 -22.72 -9.72 12.29
N LYS A 496 -21.80 -10.32 13.05
CA LYS A 496 -20.56 -9.74 13.54
C LYS A 496 -19.44 -10.38 12.72
N THR A 497 -18.32 -9.69 12.59
CA THR A 497 -17.15 -10.30 11.95
C THR A 497 -16.60 -11.43 12.76
N ASP A 498 -16.08 -12.44 12.07
CA ASP A 498 -15.33 -13.51 12.68
C ASP A 498 -13.99 -12.98 13.25
N THR A 499 -13.27 -13.85 13.95
CA THR A 499 -11.87 -13.57 14.32
C THR A 499 -11.03 -13.48 13.03
N PRO A 500 -10.02 -12.59 12.94
CA PRO A 500 -9.02 -12.69 11.88
C PRO A 500 -8.43 -14.09 11.82
N ASN A 501 -8.18 -14.61 10.62
CA ASN A 501 -7.60 -15.93 10.43
C ASN A 501 -6.30 -15.84 9.62
N SER A 502 -5.20 -16.27 10.21
CA SER A 502 -3.88 -16.31 9.58
C SER A 502 -3.59 -17.60 8.81
N ARG A 503 -4.43 -18.64 8.92
CA ARG A 503 -4.05 -20.01 8.56
C ARG A 503 -4.28 -20.39 7.10
N ASP A 504 -5.23 -19.74 6.42
CA ASP A 504 -5.67 -20.14 5.07
C ASP A 504 -5.30 -19.13 3.96
N ASP A 505 -4.78 -17.95 4.31
CA ASP A 505 -4.47 -16.88 3.36
C ASP A 505 -3.07 -16.28 3.57
N ALA A 506 -2.08 -16.75 2.81
CA ALA A 506 -0.76 -16.09 2.71
C ALA A 506 -0.88 -14.61 2.24
N GLU A 507 -1.94 -14.28 1.51
CA GLU A 507 -2.26 -12.90 1.07
C GLU A 507 -2.92 -12.04 2.16
N GLY A 508 -3.31 -12.60 3.31
CA GLY A 508 -4.01 -11.88 4.39
C GLY A 508 -5.37 -11.32 3.96
N ARG A 509 -6.16 -12.09 3.21
CA ARG A 509 -7.46 -11.64 2.69
C ARG A 509 -8.49 -11.41 3.81
N ASN A 510 -8.38 -12.14 4.93
CA ASN A 510 -9.32 -12.03 6.05
C ASN A 510 -8.74 -11.36 7.32
N SER A 511 -8.25 -10.13 7.17
CA SER A 511 -7.68 -9.30 8.26
C SER A 511 -8.72 -8.65 9.18
N GLN A 512 -10.02 -8.74 8.86
CA GLN A 512 -11.13 -8.03 9.51
C GLN A 512 -10.97 -6.49 9.53
N THR A 513 -10.44 -5.95 8.44
CA THR A 513 -10.13 -4.52 8.26
C THR A 513 -10.88 -3.92 7.06
N LEU A 514 -11.11 -2.61 7.10
CA LEU A 514 -11.36 -1.84 5.89
C LEU A 514 -10.02 -1.39 5.30
N GLU A 515 -9.70 -1.81 4.08
CA GLU A 515 -8.49 -1.41 3.36
C GLU A 515 -8.83 -0.25 2.43
N VAL A 516 -8.32 0.94 2.72
CA VAL A 516 -8.53 2.15 1.89
C VAL A 516 -7.30 2.38 1.01
N ARG A 517 -7.50 2.49 -0.31
CA ARG A 517 -6.45 2.51 -1.34
C ARG A 517 -6.40 3.82 -2.14
N THR A 518 -7.14 4.85 -1.72
CA THR A 518 -7.35 6.08 -2.51
C THR A 518 -6.15 7.01 -2.59
N MET A 519 -5.18 6.87 -1.69
CA MET A 519 -4.04 7.76 -1.59
C MET A 519 -2.89 7.29 -2.48
N HIS A 520 -2.22 8.24 -3.13
CA HIS A 520 -0.97 7.96 -3.85
C HIS A 520 0.12 7.49 -2.89
N GLY A 521 1.06 6.68 -3.39
CA GLY A 521 2.22 6.31 -2.58
C GLY A 521 3.05 7.56 -2.25
N THR A 522 3.47 7.67 -1.01
CA THR A 522 4.33 8.76 -0.53
C THR A 522 5.10 8.30 0.71
N LEU A 523 6.16 9.01 1.04
CA LEU A 523 6.87 8.96 2.33
C LEU A 523 6.91 10.35 3.00
N ASP A 524 5.89 11.17 2.71
CA ASP A 524 5.49 12.32 3.52
C ASP A 524 4.68 11.80 4.71
N ALA A 525 5.30 11.75 5.88
CA ALA A 525 4.70 11.23 7.10
C ALA A 525 3.52 12.09 7.58
N ASP A 526 3.57 13.40 7.34
CA ASP A 526 2.49 14.32 7.71
C ASP A 526 1.26 14.06 6.85
N HIS A 527 1.42 13.90 5.53
CA HIS A 527 0.31 13.54 4.64
C HIS A 527 -0.34 12.22 5.09
N ILE A 528 0.46 11.21 5.40
CA ILE A 528 -0.01 9.90 5.88
C ILE A 528 -0.78 10.05 7.21
N ASN A 529 -0.21 10.75 8.19
CA ASN A 529 -0.82 10.97 9.50
C ASN A 529 -2.12 11.80 9.42
N TYR A 530 -2.15 12.83 8.57
CA TYR A 530 -3.35 13.63 8.32
C TYR A 530 -4.43 12.85 7.58
N TRP A 531 -4.07 11.96 6.66
CA TRP A 531 -5.03 11.05 6.02
C TRP A 531 -5.63 10.05 7.02
N ILE A 532 -4.79 9.41 7.85
CA ILE A 532 -5.24 8.52 8.94
C ILE A 532 -6.18 9.28 9.91
N SER A 533 -5.91 10.55 10.20
CA SER A 533 -6.76 11.40 11.04
C SER A 533 -8.17 11.60 10.44
N ILE A 534 -8.29 11.81 9.12
CA ILE A 534 -9.58 11.91 8.42
C ILE A 534 -10.33 10.57 8.48
N LEU A 535 -9.65 9.49 8.10
CA LEU A 535 -10.22 8.14 8.12
C LEU A 535 -10.73 7.73 9.49
N ARG A 536 -9.98 8.05 10.55
CA ARG A 536 -10.40 7.86 11.95
C ARG A 536 -11.70 8.58 12.27
N ARG A 537 -11.92 9.82 11.79
CA ARG A 537 -13.18 10.55 12.02
C ARG A 537 -14.36 9.92 11.29
N ILE A 538 -14.17 9.48 10.04
CA ILE A 538 -15.17 8.73 9.27
C ILE A 538 -15.61 7.49 10.05
N LEU A 539 -14.64 6.69 10.54
CA LEU A 539 -14.95 5.48 11.30
C LEU A 539 -15.56 5.75 12.67
N TYR A 540 -15.09 6.77 13.39
CA TYR A 540 -15.65 7.18 14.68
C TYR A 540 -17.14 7.49 14.53
N PHE A 541 -17.50 8.32 13.54
CA PHE A 541 -18.89 8.66 13.25
C PHE A 541 -19.72 7.43 12.85
N VAL A 542 -19.27 6.63 11.88
CA VAL A 542 -19.96 5.40 11.44
C VAL A 542 -20.21 4.41 12.59
N ARG A 543 -19.25 4.26 13.50
CA ARG A 543 -19.33 3.27 14.60
C ARG A 543 -20.13 3.75 15.80
N ARG A 544 -20.15 5.06 16.08
CA ARG A 544 -20.72 5.62 17.32
C ARG A 544 -22.01 6.40 17.14
N ALA A 545 -22.29 6.94 15.95
CA ALA A 545 -23.55 7.63 15.71
C ALA A 545 -24.73 6.69 15.94
N SER A 546 -25.69 7.14 16.76
CA SER A 546 -27.01 6.54 16.89
C SER A 546 -27.72 6.48 15.53
N THR A 547 -28.88 5.81 15.47
CA THR A 547 -29.69 5.82 14.25
C THR A 547 -30.17 7.23 13.93
N GLU A 548 -30.56 7.98 14.95
CA GLU A 548 -31.12 9.32 14.88
C GLU A 548 -30.04 10.34 14.46
N GLU A 549 -28.85 10.33 15.07
CA GLU A 549 -27.73 11.17 14.63
C GLU A 549 -27.31 10.85 13.19
N PHE A 550 -27.15 9.57 12.84
CA PHE A 550 -26.76 9.19 11.48
C PHE A 550 -27.79 9.66 10.45
N SER A 551 -29.08 9.47 10.74
CA SER A 551 -30.20 9.90 9.91
C SER A 551 -30.26 11.42 9.70
N VAL A 552 -29.96 12.21 10.74
CA VAL A 552 -29.90 13.69 10.63
C VAL A 552 -28.67 14.15 9.82
N MET A 553 -27.53 13.48 9.99
CA MET A 553 -26.28 13.89 9.35
C MET A 553 -26.22 13.56 7.85
N ILE A 554 -26.87 12.48 7.38
CA ILE A 554 -26.85 12.11 5.95
C ILE A 554 -27.37 13.24 5.04
N PRO A 555 -28.56 13.85 5.26
CA PRO A 555 -29.02 15.04 4.54
C PRO A 555 -28.01 16.21 4.52
N ILE A 556 -27.37 16.48 5.66
CA ILE A 556 -26.40 17.58 5.79
C ILE A 556 -25.15 17.30 4.95
N ILE A 557 -24.66 16.05 4.95
CA ILE A 557 -23.54 15.60 4.13
C ILE A 557 -23.91 15.68 2.65
N CYS A 558 -25.08 15.19 2.24
CA CYS A 558 -25.57 15.30 0.86
C CYS A 558 -25.58 16.76 0.40
N LEU A 559 -26.16 17.68 1.18
CA LEU A 559 -26.19 19.10 0.85
C LEU A 559 -24.79 19.74 0.76
N ALA A 560 -23.84 19.30 1.59
CA ALA A 560 -22.46 19.79 1.55
C ALA A 560 -21.67 19.30 0.33
N VAL A 561 -21.94 18.09 -0.17
CA VAL A 561 -21.24 17.52 -1.35
C VAL A 561 -21.91 17.84 -2.69
N THR A 562 -23.11 18.44 -2.70
CA THR A 562 -23.87 18.79 -3.92
C THR A 562 -24.02 20.28 -4.19
N GLN A 563 -23.29 21.16 -3.48
CA GLN A 563 -23.29 22.59 -3.81
C GLN A 563 -22.51 22.86 -5.12
N PRO A 564 -22.40 24.11 -5.60
CA PRO A 564 -21.61 24.43 -6.80
C PRO A 564 -20.14 24.79 -6.52
N ASP A 565 -19.79 25.14 -5.28
CA ASP A 565 -18.53 25.82 -4.96
C ASP A 565 -17.54 24.90 -4.20
N HIS A 566 -16.23 25.18 -4.30
CA HIS A 566 -15.13 24.41 -3.65
C HIS A 566 -15.20 24.29 -2.12
N LEU A 567 -16.24 24.82 -1.48
CA LEU A 567 -16.54 24.60 -0.08
C LEU A 567 -16.87 23.14 0.27
N HIS A 568 -17.22 22.26 -0.67
CA HIS A 568 -17.69 20.89 -0.34
C HIS A 568 -16.75 20.14 0.58
N LEU A 569 -15.47 20.09 0.22
CA LEU A 569 -14.46 19.35 0.98
C LEU A 569 -14.18 20.04 2.33
N LYS A 570 -14.14 21.38 2.35
CA LYS A 570 -13.98 22.18 3.59
C LYS A 570 -15.14 21.95 4.58
N GLN A 571 -16.38 21.99 4.07
CA GLN A 571 -17.61 21.73 4.83
C GLN A 571 -17.67 20.26 5.27
N LEU A 572 -17.41 19.31 4.39
CA LEU A 572 -17.40 17.87 4.69
C LEU A 572 -16.44 17.53 5.82
N LEU A 573 -15.18 17.97 5.73
CA LEU A 573 -14.20 17.73 6.79
C LEU A 573 -14.61 18.44 8.10
N GLN A 574 -15.30 19.59 8.04
CA GLN A 574 -15.86 20.23 9.23
C GLN A 574 -17.02 19.43 9.85
N ILE A 575 -17.92 18.91 9.02
CA ILE A 575 -19.07 18.09 9.39
C ILE A 575 -18.61 16.78 10.07
N LEU A 576 -17.57 16.15 9.53
CA LEU A 576 -16.91 14.99 10.13
C LEU A 576 -16.05 15.35 11.38
N GLN A 577 -15.97 16.64 11.71
CA GLN A 577 -15.18 17.20 12.82
C GLN A 577 -13.69 16.78 12.74
N VAL A 578 -13.12 16.88 11.54
CA VAL A 578 -11.69 16.68 11.30
C VAL A 578 -10.89 17.80 11.98
N PRO A 579 -9.80 17.48 12.71
CA PRO A 579 -9.02 18.47 13.45
C PRO A 579 -8.57 19.65 12.59
N ASN A 580 -8.55 20.85 13.17
CA ASN A 580 -8.22 22.08 12.44
C ASN A 580 -6.85 22.03 11.77
N VAL A 581 -5.84 21.42 12.42
CA VAL A 581 -4.50 21.23 11.85
C VAL A 581 -4.53 20.36 10.59
N THR A 582 -5.20 19.21 10.65
CA THR A 582 -5.44 18.30 9.51
C THR A 582 -6.18 19.01 8.38
N ARG A 583 -7.21 19.79 8.68
CA ARG A 583 -7.92 20.58 7.66
C ARG A 583 -7.03 21.65 7.03
N ARG A 584 -6.23 22.37 7.82
CA ARG A 584 -5.31 23.40 7.33
C ARG A 584 -4.31 22.83 6.32
N TYR A 585 -3.64 21.73 6.64
CA TYR A 585 -2.67 21.07 5.75
C TYR A 585 -3.21 20.83 4.33
N PHE A 586 -4.40 20.21 4.22
CA PHE A 586 -5.04 19.92 2.93
C PHE A 586 -5.62 21.14 2.19
N PHE A 587 -5.56 22.35 2.77
CA PHE A 587 -6.03 23.59 2.12
C PHE A 587 -4.97 24.70 2.08
N LEU A 588 -3.70 24.38 2.37
CA LEU A 588 -2.58 25.29 2.11
C LEU A 588 -2.51 25.58 0.60
N PRO A 589 -2.49 26.84 0.13
CA PRO A 589 -2.59 27.15 -1.30
C PRO A 589 -1.50 26.52 -2.18
N HIS A 590 -0.31 26.26 -1.64
CA HIS A 590 0.80 25.61 -2.36
C HIS A 590 0.64 24.08 -2.47
N ASN A 591 -0.23 23.46 -1.66
CA ASN A 591 -0.58 22.04 -1.73
C ASN A 591 -1.76 21.79 -2.70
N ARG A 592 -2.18 22.80 -3.49
CA ARG A 592 -3.39 22.77 -4.32
C ARG A 592 -3.09 23.14 -5.76
N ASP A 593 -3.49 22.29 -6.68
CA ASP A 593 -3.64 22.65 -8.09
C ASP A 593 -5.11 22.81 -8.45
N ARG A 594 -5.40 23.70 -9.40
CA ARG A 594 -6.75 23.91 -9.90
C ARG A 594 -6.84 23.46 -11.35
N ASP A 595 -7.58 22.38 -11.60
CA ASP A 595 -7.85 21.89 -12.94
C ASP A 595 -8.53 22.99 -13.78
N PRO A 596 -7.93 23.45 -14.88
CA PRO A 596 -8.49 24.53 -15.69
C PRO A 596 -9.78 24.14 -16.41
N ASN A 597 -10.07 22.84 -16.59
CA ASN A 597 -11.22 22.35 -17.35
C ASN A 597 -12.46 22.17 -16.48
N THR A 598 -12.31 21.55 -15.32
CA THR A 598 -13.39 21.29 -14.36
C THR A 598 -13.51 22.42 -13.33
N GLY A 599 -12.46 23.21 -13.17
CA GLY A 599 -12.31 24.20 -12.11
C GLY A 599 -12.00 23.59 -10.74
N GLU A 600 -11.90 22.28 -10.60
CA GLU A 600 -11.77 21.57 -9.32
C GLU A 600 -10.35 21.62 -8.77
N GLU A 601 -10.23 21.67 -7.45
CA GLU A 601 -8.94 21.69 -6.76
C GLU A 601 -8.51 20.29 -6.30
N TRP A 602 -7.26 19.93 -6.59
CA TRP A 602 -6.63 18.65 -6.25
C TRP A 602 -5.40 18.86 -5.36
N PHE A 603 -4.93 17.82 -4.67
CA PHE A 603 -3.62 17.91 -4.02
C PHE A 603 -2.51 17.82 -5.06
N MET A 604 -1.46 18.62 -4.89
CA MET A 604 -0.25 18.62 -5.69
C MET A 604 0.91 19.05 -4.78
N TYR A 605 2.10 18.47 -4.91
CA TYR A 605 3.25 19.00 -4.16
C TYR A 605 3.68 20.38 -4.70
N PRO A 606 4.35 21.22 -3.89
CA PRO A 606 4.64 22.62 -4.25
C PRO A 606 5.43 22.82 -5.56
N ASP A 607 6.27 21.86 -5.92
CA ASP A 607 7.05 21.82 -7.16
C ASP A 607 6.25 21.34 -8.38
N LYS A 608 4.92 21.19 -8.22
CA LYS A 608 3.96 20.73 -9.23
C LYS A 608 4.12 19.27 -9.66
N ASP A 609 4.59 18.43 -8.74
CA ASP A 609 4.95 17.04 -9.01
C ASP A 609 6.00 16.91 -10.14
N ARG A 610 6.88 17.90 -10.28
CA ARG A 610 8.00 17.88 -11.23
C ARG A 610 9.17 17.11 -10.64
N VAL A 611 10.01 16.57 -11.52
CA VAL A 611 11.19 15.80 -11.13
C VAL A 611 12.39 16.34 -11.88
N ASP A 612 13.27 17.05 -11.18
CA ASP A 612 14.59 17.41 -11.73
C ASP A 612 15.35 16.11 -12.06
N TRP A 613 15.82 15.98 -13.31
CA TRP A 613 16.66 14.86 -13.75
C TRP A 613 17.84 14.63 -12.80
N ASN A 614 18.45 15.72 -12.32
CA ASN A 614 19.64 15.68 -11.48
C ASN A 614 19.32 15.40 -10.00
N GLN A 615 18.05 15.55 -9.59
CA GLN A 615 17.57 15.27 -8.23
C GLN A 615 16.25 14.49 -8.25
N PRO A 616 16.24 13.23 -8.77
CA PRO A 616 15.01 12.46 -8.94
C PRO A 616 14.56 11.75 -7.64
N PHE A 617 15.42 11.71 -6.62
CA PHE A 617 15.18 11.06 -5.34
C PHE A 617 14.60 12.02 -4.30
N MET A 618 13.88 11.47 -3.32
CA MET A 618 13.39 12.20 -2.16
C MET A 618 14.55 12.72 -1.31
N VAL A 619 14.38 13.88 -0.68
CA VAL A 619 15.34 14.41 0.30
C VAL A 619 15.31 13.61 1.61
N ASP A 620 16.40 13.62 2.38
CA ASP A 620 16.47 12.94 3.69
C ASP A 620 15.73 13.72 4.80
N THR A 621 14.41 13.65 4.79
CA THR A 621 13.53 14.16 5.85
C THR A 621 12.35 13.20 6.09
N HIS A 622 11.44 13.53 7.01
CA HIS A 622 10.17 12.81 7.19
C HIS A 622 8.95 13.55 6.60
N GLY A 623 9.06 14.86 6.39
CA GLY A 623 8.02 15.74 5.84
C GLY A 623 7.95 15.69 4.32
N SER A 624 7.88 16.85 3.66
CA SER A 624 7.74 16.93 2.19
C SER A 624 8.75 16.04 1.45
N THR A 625 8.26 15.25 0.48
CA THR A 625 9.10 14.36 -0.34
C THR A 625 9.98 15.10 -1.36
N HIS A 626 9.75 16.39 -1.58
CA HIS A 626 10.37 17.15 -2.68
C HIS A 626 11.41 18.21 -2.24
N GLY A 627 11.46 18.63 -0.98
CA GLY A 627 12.47 19.60 -0.52
C GLY A 627 12.20 20.21 0.87
N VAL A 628 13.25 20.79 1.47
CA VAL A 628 13.26 21.29 2.87
C VAL A 628 12.74 22.73 3.02
N GLU A 629 12.73 23.54 1.95
CA GLU A 629 12.14 24.90 1.94
C GLU A 629 10.64 24.93 2.33
N TYR A 630 10.02 23.76 2.44
CA TYR A 630 8.66 23.52 2.88
C TYR A 630 8.46 23.53 4.41
N ASP A 631 9.38 22.89 5.15
CA ASP A 631 9.17 22.59 6.58
C ASP A 631 9.20 23.87 7.43
N ASP A 632 9.94 24.90 6.99
CA ASP A 632 9.98 26.22 7.63
C ASP A 632 8.67 27.03 7.43
N LEU A 633 7.95 26.82 6.32
CA LEU A 633 6.71 27.55 5.99
C LEU A 633 5.48 26.98 6.71
N VAL A 634 5.45 25.68 7.00
CA VAL A 634 4.36 25.05 7.77
C VAL A 634 4.44 25.43 9.25
N ASN A 635 5.64 25.77 9.74
CA ASN A 635 5.91 26.08 11.14
C ASN A 635 5.91 27.58 11.51
N ASP A 636 5.77 28.51 10.55
CA ASP A 636 5.64 29.95 10.87
C ASP A 636 4.20 30.33 11.29
N PRO A 637 3.93 30.64 12.56
CA PRO A 637 2.60 31.06 13.01
C PRO A 637 2.17 32.43 12.46
N ASN A 638 3.06 33.20 11.83
CA ASN A 638 2.78 34.52 11.28
C ASN A 638 2.37 34.48 9.80
N TYR A 639 2.55 33.36 9.09
CA TYR A 639 2.38 33.30 7.63
C TYR A 639 0.91 33.39 7.16
N PHE A 640 -0.07 33.37 8.06
CA PHE A 640 -1.49 33.52 7.73
C PHE A 640 -2.26 34.43 8.71
N PRO A 641 -2.90 35.52 8.25
CA PRO A 641 -3.95 36.18 9.01
C PRO A 641 -5.19 35.26 9.09
N GLY A 642 -5.83 35.25 10.26
CA GLY A 642 -6.87 34.27 10.64
C GLY A 642 -8.27 34.48 10.08
#